data_AF-A0A917CE71-F1
#
_entry.id   AF-A0A917CE71-F1
#
_cell.length_a   1.000
_cell.length_b   1.000
_cell.length_c   1.000
_cell.angle_alpha   90.00
_cell.angle_beta   90.00
_cell.angle_gamma   90.00
#
_symmetry.space_group_name_H-M   'P 1'
#
loop_
_entity.id
_entity.type
_entity.pdbx_description
1 polymer ?
#
loop_
_entity_poly.entity_id
_entity_poly.type
_entity_poly.pdbx_seq_one_letter_code
_entity_poly.pdbx_strand_id
1 'polypeptide(L)'
;MSEWSAANEAGPEMPEGTLLWKMGEHDGSSREFAEASSSRAKGTLDVTSSSSKTARLQSIPTGLNGATNPELRINYQLDKIPANGVLFRVGIIEAYKSVPQMSVFSNQQLSGIIQIAGVSGTDNDYSFRKTYELYIPKEQLQTGTNELKLQAARGLYSSDKEDQYNWWTWDDLSLEALNAPIKEPIHGSYTLTGTMVNNKQFYFDEGAVSHLPYIMKWLGVAYSGNIMRTSCASDVGRSCSNMEEYYKVLKDYNMQAVALYLYTGDIKLEADGSLPEDAEKKLTDYFEKYSPYFQYYEVDNEPGLFNRSKAVNLAIAEWLKSKGKTIAPHLQTVAPGWAYWPGFKEDTCGNQKGAVRQCGDPDGWERDPDQRLELEKVTDLTNGHSYGESYIFSGGGSFTENLKTFGGATNGLSKKMLTTEFGTSDSHVDAYQYGAKQRTSAVFDRIMRAHVGYADMFVQHAAFFKEFSLFKYGFNLEDHDPAQTEIYYTKEGEDSRVSIMRRLSLAYATHGAPLTYEITNKNDLADKLVYVRAVDTSTLEPLAGTGATSNKVLVNFVNFENTPQTVSVNVTMPKQTVYEGERFGNGDTYEQARSYVTGKKASPVMTFTETLAPGEAVQYILEPSSELKASAPQGLKAAAAKGLTMQLGWLEAPGASYDVLRADGSGGELKVVASKVKSTQFTDRNLQEGEVYTYAVRVTGTTLKSESVQITATGLVPLDRTDWTATSNVNQKGSNPWSAIDGDRRTRWDTGKHQASGEYYQIDLGKAYSIERIDLDSSLSAYDYPRGYEVLVSDDAKNWKRVDSGKGKMEMTTALFDAVKTRYVRILQTGSGGNYWSIQEIQIYSRE
;
A
#
# COMPACT_ATOMS: atom_id res chain seq x y z
N MET A 1 -6.03 2.08 -37.71
CA MET A 1 -6.21 1.79 -36.27
C MET A 1 -6.07 0.29 -36.11
N SER A 2 -4.99 -0.18 -35.48
CA SER A 2 -4.93 -1.60 -35.10
C SER A 2 -6.00 -1.81 -34.03
N GLU A 3 -6.89 -2.77 -34.24
CA GLU A 3 -7.87 -3.17 -33.24
C GLU A 3 -7.09 -3.73 -32.04
N TRP A 4 -6.90 -2.90 -31.01
CA TRP A 4 -6.60 -3.41 -29.68
C TRP A 4 -7.79 -4.28 -29.30
N SER A 5 -7.58 -5.59 -29.13
CA SER A 5 -8.60 -6.43 -28.50
C SER A 5 -8.96 -5.79 -27.16
N ALA A 6 -10.25 -5.64 -26.87
CA ALA A 6 -10.68 -5.17 -25.55
C ALA A 6 -9.94 -5.97 -24.47
N ALA A 7 -9.27 -5.28 -23.56
CA ALA A 7 -8.62 -5.93 -22.45
C ALA A 7 -9.66 -6.78 -21.69
N ASN A 8 -9.36 -8.06 -21.47
CA ASN A 8 -10.11 -8.85 -20.49
C ASN A 8 -10.05 -8.11 -19.15
N GLU A 9 -11.08 -8.15 -18.32
CA GLU A 9 -11.04 -7.49 -17.00
C GLU A 9 -9.96 -8.13 -16.09
N ALA A 10 -9.61 -7.44 -15.00
CA ALA A 10 -8.72 -7.95 -13.96
C ALA A 10 -9.23 -9.25 -13.31
N GLY A 11 -10.55 -9.43 -13.21
CA GLY A 11 -11.18 -10.53 -12.48
C GLY A 11 -11.62 -11.72 -13.34
N PRO A 12 -12.28 -12.71 -12.71
CA PRO A 12 -12.74 -13.91 -13.39
C PRO A 12 -13.86 -13.62 -14.39
N GLU A 13 -13.95 -14.44 -15.42
CA GLU A 13 -15.07 -14.43 -16.37
C GLU A 13 -16.40 -14.67 -15.63
N MET A 14 -17.39 -13.82 -15.93
CA MET A 14 -18.71 -13.91 -15.31
C MET A 14 -19.50 -15.11 -15.84
N PRO A 15 -20.19 -15.88 -14.98
CA PRO A 15 -21.09 -16.92 -15.44
C PRO A 15 -22.21 -16.36 -16.32
N GLU A 16 -22.65 -17.15 -17.30
CA GLU A 16 -23.86 -16.84 -18.05
C GLU A 16 -25.08 -16.72 -17.11
N GLY A 17 -25.99 -15.82 -17.46
CA GLY A 17 -27.23 -15.59 -16.75
C GLY A 17 -28.46 -15.75 -17.64
N THR A 18 -29.58 -16.07 -17.01
CA THR A 18 -30.90 -16.00 -17.63
C THR A 18 -31.48 -14.61 -17.43
N LEU A 19 -31.74 -13.88 -18.52
CA LEU A 19 -32.29 -12.53 -18.46
C LEU A 19 -33.65 -12.48 -17.75
N LEU A 20 -33.72 -11.71 -16.67
CA LEU A 20 -34.97 -11.42 -15.96
C LEU A 20 -35.65 -10.21 -16.60
N TRP A 21 -34.88 -9.15 -16.81
CA TRP A 21 -35.32 -7.96 -17.53
C TRP A 21 -34.15 -7.18 -18.11
N LYS A 22 -34.44 -6.43 -19.18
CA LYS A 22 -33.55 -5.45 -19.81
C LYS A 22 -34.33 -4.17 -20.10
N MET A 23 -33.68 -3.04 -19.90
CA MET A 23 -34.16 -1.71 -20.24
C MET A 23 -33.13 -1.05 -21.12
N GLY A 24 -33.56 -0.75 -22.33
CA GLY A 24 -32.73 -0.17 -23.36
C GLY A 24 -31.91 -1.15 -24.19
N GLU A 25 -31.32 -0.64 -25.27
CA GLU A 25 -30.41 -1.33 -26.16
C GLU A 25 -28.97 -0.92 -25.87
N HIS A 26 -28.04 -1.85 -26.05
CA HIS A 26 -26.62 -1.57 -25.82
C HIS A 26 -26.01 -1.01 -27.12
N ASP A 27 -26.41 0.21 -27.49
CA ASP A 27 -26.05 0.87 -28.75
C ASP A 27 -25.22 2.16 -28.56
N GLY A 28 -24.88 2.46 -27.31
CA GLY A 28 -24.11 3.62 -26.92
C GLY A 28 -24.89 4.93 -26.98
N SER A 29 -26.21 4.89 -26.76
CA SER A 29 -27.11 6.04 -26.84
C SER A 29 -28.27 5.95 -25.84
N SER A 30 -28.47 7.02 -25.06
CA SER A 30 -29.58 7.12 -24.11
C SER A 30 -30.91 7.58 -24.75
N ARG A 31 -31.04 7.61 -26.08
CA ARG A 31 -32.14 8.30 -26.79
C ARG A 31 -33.52 7.70 -26.55
N GLU A 32 -33.59 6.43 -26.18
CA GLU A 32 -34.85 5.74 -25.91
C GLU A 32 -35.42 6.05 -24.52
N PHE A 33 -34.62 6.65 -23.63
CA PHE A 33 -35.03 7.11 -22.31
C PHE A 33 -35.57 8.54 -22.35
N ALA A 34 -36.23 8.94 -21.26
CA ALA A 34 -36.76 10.28 -21.07
C ALA A 34 -35.65 11.26 -20.70
N GLU A 35 -35.56 12.39 -21.38
CA GLU A 35 -34.62 13.46 -21.01
C GLU A 35 -34.79 13.87 -19.53
N ALA A 36 -33.66 14.17 -18.88
CA ALA A 36 -33.58 14.44 -17.44
C ALA A 36 -34.52 15.57 -16.94
N SER A 37 -34.89 16.53 -17.79
CA SER A 37 -35.81 17.63 -17.46
C SER A 37 -37.29 17.29 -17.65
N SER A 38 -37.63 16.07 -18.08
CA SER A 38 -39.02 15.68 -18.34
C SER A 38 -39.78 15.38 -17.04
N SER A 39 -40.87 16.12 -16.79
CA SER A 39 -41.75 15.94 -15.62
C SER A 39 -42.52 14.60 -15.59
N ARG A 40 -42.27 13.70 -16.55
CA ARG A 40 -42.93 12.40 -16.71
C ARG A 40 -42.06 11.21 -16.33
N ALA A 41 -40.77 11.40 -16.04
CA ALA A 41 -39.89 10.33 -15.59
C ALA A 41 -40.39 9.81 -14.23
N LYS A 42 -40.67 8.50 -14.14
CA LYS A 42 -41.15 7.87 -12.91
C LYS A 42 -39.96 7.49 -12.02
N GLY A 43 -40.03 7.86 -10.74
CA GLY A 43 -39.12 7.36 -9.72
C GLY A 43 -39.35 5.89 -9.32
N THR A 44 -40.48 5.30 -9.72
CA THR A 44 -40.79 3.87 -9.50
C THR A 44 -41.34 3.23 -10.76
N LEU A 45 -40.75 2.10 -11.15
CA LEU A 45 -41.07 1.36 -12.36
C LEU A 45 -41.38 -0.10 -12.03
N ASP A 46 -42.55 -0.59 -12.44
CA ASP A 46 -42.87 -2.01 -12.37
C ASP A 46 -42.47 -2.70 -13.67
N VAL A 47 -41.52 -3.64 -13.60
CA VAL A 47 -41.00 -4.40 -14.73
C VAL A 47 -41.62 -5.79 -14.78
N THR A 48 -42.40 -6.03 -15.83
CA THR A 48 -42.94 -7.34 -16.21
C THR A 48 -41.95 -8.05 -17.13
N SER A 49 -41.78 -9.36 -17.00
CA SER A 49 -40.80 -10.16 -17.74
C SER A 49 -40.88 -9.98 -19.27
N SER A 50 -39.71 -9.87 -19.90
CA SER A 50 -39.42 -9.74 -21.35
C SER A 50 -39.79 -8.41 -22.02
N SER A 51 -38.74 -7.69 -22.44
CA SER A 51 -38.65 -6.44 -23.24
C SER A 51 -39.53 -5.24 -22.83
N SER A 52 -38.88 -4.17 -22.35
CA SER A 52 -39.55 -2.88 -22.19
C SER A 52 -39.83 -2.25 -23.56
N LYS A 53 -41.11 -2.06 -23.92
CA LYS A 53 -41.51 -1.29 -25.11
C LYS A 53 -40.97 0.14 -25.04
N THR A 54 -40.57 0.72 -26.17
CA THR A 54 -40.02 2.11 -26.27
C THR A 54 -40.85 3.16 -25.52
N ALA A 55 -42.18 3.09 -25.57
CA ALA A 55 -43.06 4.03 -24.86
C ALA A 55 -42.92 3.97 -23.32
N ARG A 56 -42.48 2.83 -22.76
CA ARG A 56 -42.18 2.67 -21.33
C ARG A 56 -40.79 3.17 -20.98
N LEU A 57 -39.81 3.02 -21.88
CA LEU A 57 -38.45 3.55 -21.70
C LEU A 57 -38.44 5.08 -21.63
N GLN A 58 -39.32 5.74 -22.38
CA GLN A 58 -39.60 7.18 -22.29
C GLN A 58 -40.25 7.64 -20.95
N SER A 59 -40.41 6.73 -19.99
CA SER A 59 -40.79 7.07 -18.60
C SER A 59 -39.66 6.86 -17.60
N ILE A 60 -38.50 6.40 -18.05
CA ILE A 60 -37.29 6.18 -17.26
C ILE A 60 -36.31 7.31 -17.62
N PRO A 61 -35.62 7.94 -16.65
CA PRO A 61 -34.69 9.00 -16.98
C PRO A 61 -33.48 8.47 -17.77
N THR A 62 -32.80 9.34 -18.53
CA THR A 62 -31.54 9.03 -19.24
C THR A 62 -30.36 8.67 -18.33
N GLY A 63 -30.54 8.83 -17.01
CA GLY A 63 -29.54 8.60 -15.97
C GLY A 63 -29.99 9.22 -14.66
N LEU A 64 -29.19 9.11 -13.59
CA LEU A 64 -29.47 9.78 -12.32
C LEU A 64 -28.68 11.06 -12.17
N ASN A 65 -29.25 12.00 -11.43
CA ASN A 65 -28.59 13.25 -11.03
C ASN A 65 -28.99 13.55 -9.59
N GLY A 66 -27.99 13.74 -8.71
CA GLY A 66 -28.20 14.00 -7.30
C GLY A 66 -29.13 15.18 -6.98
N ALA A 67 -29.17 16.20 -7.84
CA ALA A 67 -29.96 17.42 -7.61
C ALA A 67 -31.41 17.32 -8.12
N THR A 68 -31.65 16.63 -9.25
CA THR A 68 -32.95 16.66 -9.94
C THR A 68 -33.72 15.35 -9.87
N ASN A 69 -33.03 14.22 -9.91
CA ASN A 69 -33.62 12.89 -9.96
C ASN A 69 -32.63 11.88 -9.34
N PRO A 70 -32.47 11.89 -8.01
CA PRO A 70 -31.39 11.18 -7.33
C PRO A 70 -31.65 9.66 -7.20
N GLU A 71 -32.83 9.18 -7.55
CA GLU A 71 -33.24 7.80 -7.28
C GLU A 71 -34.11 7.23 -8.40
N LEU A 72 -33.93 5.94 -8.69
CA LEU A 72 -34.82 5.11 -9.49
C LEU A 72 -35.09 3.79 -8.76
N ARG A 73 -36.37 3.47 -8.57
CA ARG A 73 -36.84 2.20 -8.00
C ARG A 73 -37.41 1.31 -9.09
N ILE A 74 -36.98 0.06 -9.12
CA ILE A 74 -37.38 -0.94 -10.11
C ILE A 74 -38.00 -2.11 -9.35
N ASN A 75 -39.31 -2.29 -9.49
CA ASN A 75 -40.01 -3.44 -8.97
C ASN A 75 -40.04 -4.55 -10.02
N TYR A 76 -39.76 -5.79 -9.61
CA TYR A 76 -39.82 -6.95 -10.49
C TYR A 76 -40.33 -8.18 -9.72
N GLN A 77 -40.80 -9.18 -10.45
CA GLN A 77 -41.32 -10.42 -9.86
C GLN A 77 -40.33 -11.56 -10.02
N LEU A 78 -40.20 -12.38 -8.98
CA LEU A 78 -39.46 -13.64 -9.00
C LEU A 78 -40.39 -14.80 -8.60
N ASP A 79 -40.62 -15.73 -9.53
CA ASP A 79 -41.38 -16.96 -9.21
C ASP A 79 -40.66 -17.83 -8.18
N LYS A 80 -39.32 -17.80 -8.23
CA LYS A 80 -38.41 -18.44 -7.29
C LYS A 80 -37.15 -17.60 -7.13
N ILE A 81 -36.49 -17.70 -5.98
CA ILE A 81 -35.18 -17.07 -5.76
C ILE A 81 -34.13 -17.78 -6.63
N PRO A 82 -33.38 -17.05 -7.49
CA PRO A 82 -32.25 -17.61 -8.23
C PRO A 82 -31.21 -18.23 -7.30
N ALA A 83 -30.84 -19.49 -7.54
CA ALA A 83 -30.01 -20.28 -6.63
C ALA A 83 -28.59 -19.71 -6.43
N ASN A 84 -28.10 -18.93 -7.40
CA ASN A 84 -26.77 -18.33 -7.40
C ASN A 84 -26.81 -16.80 -7.21
N GLY A 85 -27.96 -16.22 -6.90
CA GLY A 85 -28.17 -14.76 -6.91
C GLY A 85 -28.40 -14.21 -8.31
N VAL A 86 -28.30 -12.89 -8.44
CA VAL A 86 -28.49 -12.17 -9.70
C VAL A 86 -27.32 -11.24 -9.97
N LEU A 87 -27.11 -10.92 -11.24
CA LEU A 87 -26.12 -9.94 -11.68
C LEU A 87 -26.85 -8.73 -12.27
N PHE A 88 -26.60 -7.57 -11.70
CA PHE A 88 -27.06 -6.29 -12.22
C PHE A 88 -25.99 -5.69 -13.11
N ARG A 89 -26.36 -5.26 -14.32
CA ARG A 89 -25.45 -4.56 -15.25
C ARG A 89 -26.01 -3.19 -15.61
N VAL A 90 -25.10 -2.23 -15.73
CA VAL A 90 -25.41 -0.87 -16.18
C VAL A 90 -24.35 -0.40 -17.18
N GLY A 91 -24.74 -0.13 -18.42
CA GLY A 91 -23.90 0.52 -19.41
C GLY A 91 -23.87 2.02 -19.17
N ILE A 92 -22.72 2.62 -18.88
CA ILE A 92 -22.58 4.07 -18.69
C ILE A 92 -22.01 4.70 -19.95
N ILE A 93 -22.67 5.75 -20.43
CA ILE A 93 -22.26 6.50 -21.64
C ILE A 93 -21.44 7.73 -21.25
N GLU A 94 -21.87 8.45 -20.23
CA GLU A 94 -21.24 9.69 -19.79
C GLU A 94 -21.42 9.86 -18.28
N ALA A 95 -20.42 10.43 -17.61
CA ALA A 95 -20.48 10.81 -16.21
C ALA A 95 -19.61 12.05 -15.98
N TYR A 96 -19.94 12.80 -14.93
CA TYR A 96 -19.16 13.97 -14.53
C TYR A 96 -17.82 13.58 -13.90
N LYS A 97 -16.82 14.46 -14.00
CA LYS A 97 -15.46 14.24 -13.44
C LYS A 97 -15.37 14.15 -11.92
N SER A 98 -16.45 14.41 -11.18
CA SER A 98 -16.50 14.25 -9.73
C SER A 98 -16.44 12.79 -9.27
N VAL A 99 -16.50 11.83 -10.19
CA VAL A 99 -16.63 10.40 -9.90
C VAL A 99 -17.93 10.12 -9.14
N PRO A 100 -19.09 10.23 -9.82
CA PRO A 100 -20.38 9.87 -9.24
C PRO A 100 -20.42 8.46 -8.65
N GLN A 101 -21.28 8.26 -7.65
CA GLN A 101 -21.43 6.97 -6.99
C GLN A 101 -22.88 6.51 -7.05
N MET A 102 -23.10 5.28 -7.49
CA MET A 102 -24.42 4.67 -7.49
C MET A 102 -24.51 3.59 -6.42
N SER A 103 -25.22 3.89 -5.32
CA SER A 103 -25.60 2.87 -4.36
C SER A 103 -26.75 2.03 -4.91
N VAL A 104 -26.60 0.71 -4.85
CA VAL A 104 -27.58 -0.26 -5.31
C VAL A 104 -28.12 -1.02 -4.11
N PHE A 105 -29.43 -0.92 -3.87
CA PHE A 105 -30.12 -1.62 -2.80
C PHE A 105 -31.05 -2.67 -3.38
N SER A 106 -31.01 -3.88 -2.83
CA SER A 106 -31.98 -4.93 -3.09
C SER A 106 -32.84 -5.12 -1.85
N ASN A 107 -34.15 -4.90 -1.98
CA ASN A 107 -35.11 -5.00 -0.87
C ASN A 107 -34.67 -4.25 0.40
N GLN A 108 -34.24 -2.98 0.22
CA GLN A 108 -33.71 -2.07 1.26
C GLN A 108 -32.35 -2.45 1.86
N GLN A 109 -31.71 -3.55 1.43
CA GLN A 109 -30.35 -3.89 1.86
C GLN A 109 -29.34 -3.43 0.82
N LEU A 110 -28.23 -2.81 1.24
CA LEU A 110 -27.16 -2.41 0.33
C LEU A 110 -26.49 -3.64 -0.30
N SER A 111 -26.52 -3.71 -1.63
CA SER A 111 -25.80 -4.72 -2.42
C SER A 111 -24.38 -4.26 -2.79
N GLY A 112 -24.19 -2.95 -2.96
CA GLY A 112 -22.89 -2.33 -3.20
C GLY A 112 -23.00 -0.89 -3.68
N ILE A 113 -21.86 -0.23 -3.88
CA ILE A 113 -21.77 1.13 -4.43
C ILE A 113 -20.86 1.08 -5.65
N ILE A 114 -21.38 1.42 -6.83
CA ILE A 114 -20.60 1.48 -8.07
C ILE A 114 -19.93 2.85 -8.16
N GLN A 115 -18.60 2.86 -8.32
CA GLN A 115 -17.81 4.08 -8.57
C GLN A 115 -17.76 4.33 -10.08
N ILE A 116 -18.30 5.45 -10.54
CA ILE A 116 -18.45 5.74 -11.96
C ILE A 116 -17.42 6.79 -12.37
N ALA A 117 -16.39 6.37 -13.10
CA ALA A 117 -15.44 7.30 -13.69
C ALA A 117 -16.08 8.06 -14.87
N GLY A 118 -15.74 9.34 -14.98
CA GLY A 118 -16.32 10.24 -15.97
C GLY A 118 -15.37 11.35 -16.37
N VAL A 119 -15.52 11.85 -17.59
CA VAL A 119 -14.70 12.93 -18.15
C VAL A 119 -15.52 14.18 -18.47
N SER A 120 -16.84 14.16 -18.25
CA SER A 120 -17.66 15.34 -18.48
C SER A 120 -17.29 16.45 -17.49
N GLY A 121 -17.26 17.69 -17.98
CA GLY A 121 -16.71 18.84 -17.24
C GLY A 121 -15.18 18.95 -17.27
N THR A 122 -14.50 18.10 -18.04
CA THR A 122 -13.13 18.34 -18.52
C THR A 122 -13.17 18.91 -19.94
N ASP A 123 -12.05 19.41 -20.45
CA ASP A 123 -11.92 19.80 -21.87
C ASP A 123 -11.46 18.62 -22.76
N ASN A 124 -11.72 17.38 -22.35
CA ASN A 124 -11.27 16.18 -23.05
C ASN A 124 -12.20 15.84 -24.23
N ASP A 125 -11.62 15.64 -25.42
CA ASP A 125 -12.36 15.31 -26.65
C ASP A 125 -12.77 13.83 -26.76
N TYR A 126 -12.26 12.98 -25.87
CA TYR A 126 -12.44 11.53 -25.94
C TYR A 126 -13.46 11.03 -24.90
N SER A 127 -14.41 10.19 -25.32
CA SER A 127 -15.42 9.63 -24.42
C SER A 127 -14.87 8.43 -23.63
N PHE A 128 -15.38 8.25 -22.41
CA PHE A 128 -15.20 7.02 -21.64
C PHE A 128 -16.57 6.39 -21.35
N ARG A 129 -16.80 5.23 -21.94
CA ARG A 129 -17.99 4.39 -21.72
C ARG A 129 -17.55 3.10 -21.05
N LYS A 130 -18.36 2.60 -20.12
CA LYS A 130 -18.07 1.36 -19.39
C LYS A 130 -19.33 0.72 -18.87
N THR A 131 -19.44 -0.59 -19.05
CA THR A 131 -20.42 -1.42 -18.36
C THR A 131 -19.89 -1.75 -16.99
N TYR A 132 -20.69 -1.45 -15.96
CA TYR A 132 -20.40 -1.84 -14.59
C TYR A 132 -21.32 -2.97 -14.17
N GLU A 133 -20.79 -3.92 -13.43
CA GLU A 133 -21.51 -5.11 -13.00
C GLU A 133 -21.55 -5.19 -11.47
N LEU A 134 -22.67 -5.64 -10.90
CA LEU A 134 -22.83 -5.78 -9.45
C LEU A 134 -23.54 -7.09 -9.12
N TYR A 135 -22.89 -7.91 -8.30
CA TYR A 135 -23.46 -9.15 -7.81
C TYR A 135 -24.40 -8.90 -6.64
N ILE A 136 -25.65 -9.38 -6.75
CA ILE A 136 -26.64 -9.34 -5.67
C ILE A 136 -26.86 -10.77 -5.18
N PRO A 137 -26.47 -11.08 -3.93
CA PRO A 137 -26.58 -12.42 -3.39
C PRO A 137 -28.03 -12.82 -3.16
N LYS A 138 -28.34 -14.12 -3.27
CA LYS A 138 -29.70 -14.65 -3.17
C LYS A 138 -30.37 -14.33 -1.83
N GLU A 139 -29.59 -14.12 -0.78
CA GLU A 139 -30.03 -13.80 0.57
C GLU A 139 -30.65 -12.39 0.67
N GLN A 140 -30.42 -11.53 -0.33
CA GLN A 140 -31.08 -10.23 -0.47
C GLN A 140 -32.37 -10.29 -1.30
N LEU A 141 -32.70 -11.44 -1.88
CA LEU A 141 -33.86 -11.63 -2.76
C LEU A 141 -35.01 -12.34 -2.03
N GLN A 142 -36.22 -12.18 -2.56
CA GLN A 142 -37.41 -12.88 -2.09
C GLN A 142 -38.27 -13.40 -3.24
N THR A 143 -39.16 -14.35 -2.95
CA THR A 143 -40.19 -14.76 -3.92
C THR A 143 -41.27 -13.68 -4.05
N GLY A 144 -41.86 -13.53 -5.23
CA GLY A 144 -42.83 -12.49 -5.51
C GLY A 144 -42.14 -11.15 -5.80
N THR A 145 -42.62 -10.08 -5.18
CA THR A 145 -42.19 -8.71 -5.52
C THR A 145 -40.84 -8.39 -4.90
N ASN A 146 -39.89 -7.94 -5.70
CA ASN A 146 -38.60 -7.44 -5.28
C ASN A 146 -38.45 -5.99 -5.73
N GLU A 147 -37.70 -5.21 -4.96
CA GLU A 147 -37.29 -3.85 -5.33
C GLU A 147 -35.77 -3.80 -5.53
N LEU A 148 -35.36 -3.19 -6.65
CA LEU A 148 -34.00 -2.71 -6.87
C LEU A 148 -34.04 -1.17 -6.85
N LYS A 149 -33.42 -0.56 -5.84
CA LYS A 149 -33.29 0.89 -5.74
C LYS A 149 -31.88 1.30 -6.14
N LEU A 150 -31.80 2.17 -7.15
CA LEU A 150 -30.59 2.82 -7.61
C LEU A 150 -30.59 4.25 -7.10
N GLN A 151 -29.52 4.69 -6.45
CA GLN A 151 -29.45 6.02 -5.85
C GLN A 151 -28.10 6.68 -6.12
N ALA A 152 -28.13 7.95 -6.52
CA ALA A 152 -26.97 8.83 -6.56
C ALA A 152 -26.55 9.17 -5.12
N ALA A 153 -25.46 8.56 -4.66
CA ALA A 153 -24.93 8.74 -3.31
C ALA A 153 -23.82 9.79 -3.30
N ARG A 154 -23.80 10.63 -2.25
CA ARG A 154 -22.73 11.61 -2.04
C ARG A 154 -21.47 10.90 -1.54
N GLY A 155 -20.31 11.50 -1.79
CA GLY A 155 -19.10 11.15 -1.05
C GLY A 155 -19.27 11.40 0.45
N LEU A 156 -18.65 10.58 1.29
CA LEU A 156 -18.79 10.62 2.76
C LEU A 156 -18.55 12.03 3.34
N TYR A 157 -17.62 12.78 2.73
CA TYR A 157 -17.20 14.10 3.18
C TYR A 157 -17.95 15.26 2.52
N SER A 158 -18.63 14.98 1.41
CA SER A 158 -19.27 15.97 0.53
C SER A 158 -20.57 16.53 1.13
N SER A 159 -20.91 17.74 0.72
CA SER A 159 -22.20 18.37 1.07
C SER A 159 -23.23 18.21 -0.04
N ASP A 160 -24.42 18.75 0.15
CA ASP A 160 -25.45 18.91 -0.89
C ASP A 160 -24.96 19.67 -2.14
N LYS A 161 -23.88 20.47 -2.03
CA LYS A 161 -23.27 21.13 -3.19
C LYS A 161 -22.75 20.16 -4.25
N GLU A 162 -22.40 18.92 -3.87
CA GLU A 162 -21.94 17.88 -4.81
C GLU A 162 -23.09 17.37 -5.71
N ASP A 163 -24.35 17.52 -5.30
CA ASP A 163 -25.50 16.89 -5.98
C ASP A 163 -25.60 17.24 -7.47
N GLN A 164 -25.31 18.50 -7.83
CA GLN A 164 -25.34 18.97 -9.23
C GLN A 164 -24.21 18.36 -10.10
N TYR A 165 -23.18 17.80 -9.47
CA TYR A 165 -22.03 17.17 -10.11
C TYR A 165 -22.13 15.64 -10.03
N ASN A 166 -22.99 15.11 -9.16
CA ASN A 166 -23.21 13.68 -8.98
C ASN A 166 -24.23 13.16 -10.01
N TRP A 167 -23.81 13.06 -11.27
CA TRP A 167 -24.68 12.62 -12.36
C TRP A 167 -23.96 11.79 -13.42
N TRP A 168 -24.74 10.93 -14.07
CA TRP A 168 -24.32 10.11 -15.21
C TRP A 168 -25.50 9.87 -16.15
N THR A 169 -25.21 9.33 -17.33
CA THR A 169 -26.20 8.78 -18.28
C THR A 169 -25.88 7.32 -18.57
N TRP A 170 -26.93 6.54 -18.85
CA TRP A 170 -26.80 5.12 -19.16
C TRP A 170 -27.26 4.79 -20.58
N ASP A 171 -26.70 3.70 -21.08
CA ASP A 171 -27.05 3.02 -22.33
C ASP A 171 -28.15 2.01 -22.08
N ASP A 172 -27.89 1.06 -21.18
CA ASP A 172 -28.85 0.05 -20.81
C ASP A 172 -28.70 -0.38 -19.35
N LEU A 173 -29.75 -1.00 -18.83
CA LEU A 173 -29.75 -1.65 -17.53
C LEU A 173 -30.34 -3.06 -17.69
N SER A 174 -29.72 -4.04 -17.05
CA SER A 174 -30.24 -5.41 -17.06
C SER A 174 -30.03 -6.13 -15.74
N LEU A 175 -30.84 -7.16 -15.53
CA LEU A 175 -30.73 -8.07 -14.42
C LEU A 175 -30.85 -9.51 -14.92
N GLU A 176 -29.89 -10.33 -14.53
CA GLU A 176 -29.81 -11.73 -14.95
C GLU A 176 -29.75 -12.65 -13.73
N ALA A 177 -30.48 -13.76 -13.78
CA ALA A 177 -30.36 -14.85 -12.82
C ALA A 177 -29.17 -15.73 -13.21
N LEU A 178 -28.14 -15.79 -12.36
CA LEU A 178 -26.90 -16.51 -12.67
C LEU A 178 -27.12 -18.02 -12.76
N ASN A 179 -26.62 -18.64 -13.83
CA ASN A 179 -26.76 -20.08 -14.06
C ASN A 179 -25.75 -20.91 -13.23
N ALA A 180 -24.66 -20.29 -12.78
CA ALA A 180 -23.67 -20.88 -11.88
C ALA A 180 -23.22 -19.88 -10.80
N PRO A 181 -22.63 -20.32 -9.67
CA PRO A 181 -22.05 -19.43 -8.67
C PRO A 181 -20.97 -18.53 -9.28
N ILE A 182 -20.92 -17.26 -8.86
CA ILE A 182 -19.82 -16.36 -9.20
C ILE A 182 -18.55 -16.78 -8.44
N LYS A 183 -17.39 -16.65 -9.08
CA LYS A 183 -16.10 -16.98 -8.45
C LYS A 183 -15.65 -15.95 -7.43
N GLU A 184 -16.03 -14.68 -7.62
CA GLU A 184 -15.65 -13.56 -6.76
C GLU A 184 -16.77 -12.51 -6.72
N PRO A 185 -16.93 -11.74 -5.63
CA PRO A 185 -17.93 -10.68 -5.59
C PRO A 185 -17.48 -9.45 -6.41
N ILE A 186 -18.42 -8.89 -7.19
CA ILE A 186 -18.23 -7.66 -7.97
C ILE A 186 -19.27 -6.58 -7.60
N HIS A 187 -18.88 -5.32 -7.69
CA HIS A 187 -19.68 -4.15 -7.35
C HIS A 187 -19.12 -2.91 -8.06
N GLY A 188 -19.12 -2.99 -9.39
CA GLY A 188 -18.62 -2.00 -10.32
C GLY A 188 -17.55 -2.60 -11.21
N SER A 189 -16.38 -2.85 -10.65
CA SER A 189 -15.21 -3.36 -11.37
C SER A 189 -14.32 -4.18 -10.45
N TYR A 190 -13.63 -5.17 -11.02
CA TYR A 190 -12.55 -5.85 -10.33
C TYR A 190 -11.32 -4.95 -10.26
N THR A 191 -10.80 -4.76 -9.05
CA THR A 191 -9.64 -3.90 -8.82
C THR A 191 -8.65 -4.57 -7.88
N LEU A 192 -7.36 -4.37 -8.12
CA LEU A 192 -6.30 -4.74 -7.18
C LEU A 192 -5.59 -3.49 -6.69
N THR A 193 -5.26 -3.44 -5.41
CA THR A 193 -4.57 -2.29 -4.85
C THR A 193 -3.61 -2.64 -3.73
N GLY A 194 -2.69 -1.73 -3.46
CA GLY A 194 -1.73 -1.82 -2.37
C GLY A 194 -0.89 -0.55 -2.30
N THR A 195 0.33 -0.69 -1.79
CA THR A 195 1.26 0.42 -1.60
C THR A 195 2.71 -0.05 -1.88
N MET A 196 3.68 0.80 -1.62
CA MET A 196 5.09 0.46 -1.51
C MET A 196 5.53 0.56 -0.04
N VAL A 197 6.16 -0.49 0.48
CA VAL A 197 6.78 -0.48 1.82
C VAL A 197 8.28 -0.54 1.63
N ASN A 198 8.96 0.59 1.84
CA ASN A 198 10.39 0.68 1.79
C ASN A 198 10.92 1.56 2.94
N ASN A 199 12.19 1.38 3.25
CA ASN A 199 12.89 2.18 4.25
C ASN A 199 13.62 3.34 3.56
N LYS A 200 13.61 4.53 4.18
CA LYS A 200 14.19 5.78 3.64
C LYS A 200 13.94 5.97 2.12
N GLN A 201 12.72 5.72 1.67
CA GLN A 201 12.24 5.88 0.28
C GLN A 201 12.81 4.94 -0.79
N PHE A 202 13.88 4.18 -0.54
CA PHE A 202 14.55 3.42 -1.60
C PHE A 202 14.98 2.00 -1.21
N TYR A 203 14.97 1.65 0.08
CA TYR A 203 15.60 0.41 0.54
C TYR A 203 14.58 -0.66 0.90
N PHE A 204 14.72 -1.82 0.26
CA PHE A 204 14.06 -3.08 0.60
C PHE A 204 15.01 -3.88 1.49
N ASP A 205 15.16 -3.41 2.73
CA ASP A 205 16.03 -3.96 3.77
C ASP A 205 15.22 -4.73 4.85
N GLU A 206 15.86 -5.13 5.95
CA GLU A 206 15.19 -5.82 7.07
C GLU A 206 14.05 -4.99 7.69
N GLY A 207 14.20 -3.66 7.73
CA GLY A 207 13.16 -2.74 8.18
C GLY A 207 11.92 -2.82 7.28
N ALA A 208 12.11 -2.75 5.96
CA ALA A 208 11.00 -2.90 5.01
C ALA A 208 10.31 -4.27 5.12
N VAL A 209 11.10 -5.35 5.21
CA VAL A 209 10.60 -6.73 5.35
C VAL A 209 9.78 -6.92 6.62
N SER A 210 10.25 -6.42 7.76
CA SER A 210 9.57 -6.58 9.05
C SER A 210 8.27 -5.78 9.15
N HIS A 211 8.17 -4.64 8.47
CA HIS A 211 6.96 -3.81 8.46
C HIS A 211 5.91 -4.31 7.45
N LEU A 212 6.33 -4.96 6.38
CA LEU A 212 5.46 -5.36 5.27
C LEU A 212 4.20 -6.15 5.71
N PRO A 213 4.29 -7.20 6.55
CA PRO A 213 3.10 -7.92 7.05
C PRO A 213 2.08 -7.03 7.78
N TYR A 214 2.59 -6.08 8.57
CA TYR A 214 1.77 -5.19 9.39
C TYR A 214 0.98 -4.25 8.49
N ILE A 215 1.66 -3.64 7.52
CA ILE A 215 1.03 -2.70 6.59
C ILE A 215 -0.02 -3.39 5.72
N MET A 216 0.27 -4.57 5.15
CA MET A 216 -0.69 -5.27 4.28
C MET A 216 -1.97 -5.67 5.01
N LYS A 217 -1.85 -6.19 6.26
CA LYS A 217 -3.00 -6.54 7.09
C LYS A 217 -3.80 -5.30 7.52
N TRP A 218 -3.11 -4.23 7.91
CA TRP A 218 -3.77 -3.01 8.37
C TRP A 218 -4.50 -2.27 7.25
N LEU A 219 -3.98 -2.29 6.02
CA LEU A 219 -4.69 -1.76 4.85
C LEU A 219 -5.79 -2.69 4.32
N GLY A 220 -5.86 -3.93 4.81
CA GLY A 220 -6.88 -4.90 4.41
C GLY A 220 -6.66 -5.49 3.02
N VAL A 221 -5.41 -5.50 2.54
CA VAL A 221 -5.05 -6.00 1.19
C VAL A 221 -4.44 -7.40 1.21
N ALA A 222 -4.03 -7.91 2.37
CA ALA A 222 -3.44 -9.22 2.52
C ALA A 222 -4.37 -10.38 2.11
N TYR A 223 -3.78 -11.47 1.64
CA TYR A 223 -4.41 -12.79 1.42
C TYR A 223 -5.39 -12.90 0.26
N SER A 224 -5.53 -11.87 -0.57
CA SER A 224 -6.52 -11.83 -1.64
C SER A 224 -5.97 -11.38 -2.99
N GLY A 225 -4.72 -11.76 -3.32
CA GLY A 225 -4.14 -11.52 -4.65
C GLY A 225 -3.85 -10.06 -5.00
N ASN A 226 -3.89 -9.14 -4.04
CA ASN A 226 -3.62 -7.72 -4.26
C ASN A 226 -2.16 -7.43 -4.64
N ILE A 227 -1.86 -6.22 -5.07
CA ILE A 227 -0.59 -5.87 -5.70
C ILE A 227 0.22 -4.83 -4.91
N MET A 228 1.54 -5.06 -4.80
CA MET A 228 2.50 -4.15 -4.18
C MET A 228 3.56 -3.73 -5.21
N ARG A 229 4.08 -2.51 -5.10
CA ARG A 229 5.19 -2.05 -5.95
C ARG A 229 6.54 -2.27 -5.27
N THR A 230 7.51 -2.79 -6.02
CA THR A 230 8.84 -3.20 -5.53
C THR A 230 9.97 -2.55 -6.32
N SER A 231 10.08 -1.23 -6.23
CA SER A 231 11.02 -0.41 -6.99
C SER A 231 12.40 -0.29 -6.33
N CYS A 232 13.33 -1.20 -6.61
CA CYS A 232 14.71 -1.12 -6.12
C CYS A 232 15.68 -0.75 -7.26
N ALA A 233 15.85 0.55 -7.52
CA ALA A 233 16.63 1.04 -8.66
C ALA A 233 18.13 0.64 -8.59
N SER A 234 18.71 0.28 -9.74
CA SER A 234 20.06 -0.28 -9.86
C SER A 234 21.18 0.73 -9.65
N ASP A 235 20.89 2.03 -9.71
CA ASP A 235 21.83 3.12 -9.40
C ASP A 235 21.86 3.46 -7.90
N VAL A 236 20.89 2.95 -7.12
CA VAL A 236 20.83 3.14 -5.67
C VAL A 236 21.45 1.93 -4.99
N GLY A 237 22.72 2.07 -4.58
CA GLY A 237 23.57 1.02 -3.98
C GLY A 237 22.85 -0.19 -3.36
N ARG A 238 22.61 -0.17 -2.05
CA ARG A 238 22.02 -1.32 -1.31
C ARG A 238 20.50 -1.40 -1.37
N SER A 239 19.84 -0.81 -2.39
CA SER A 239 18.38 -0.71 -2.48
C SER A 239 17.67 -2.07 -2.40
N CYS A 240 18.23 -3.12 -3.01
CA CYS A 240 17.65 -4.47 -3.02
C CYS A 240 18.24 -5.41 -1.93
N SER A 241 18.82 -4.89 -0.85
CA SER A 241 19.65 -5.69 0.09
C SER A 241 18.95 -6.89 0.73
N ASN A 242 17.63 -6.84 0.95
CA ASN A 242 16.83 -7.93 1.49
C ASN A 242 15.59 -8.25 0.63
N MET A 243 15.68 -7.98 -0.68
CA MET A 243 14.54 -8.08 -1.60
C MET A 243 14.00 -9.52 -1.75
N GLU A 244 14.85 -10.55 -1.64
CA GLU A 244 14.39 -11.94 -1.71
C GLU A 244 13.41 -12.28 -0.59
N GLU A 245 13.72 -11.85 0.64
CA GLU A 245 12.85 -12.07 1.80
C GLU A 245 11.57 -11.24 1.69
N TYR A 246 11.67 -10.01 1.19
CA TYR A 246 10.51 -9.18 0.90
C TYR A 246 9.53 -9.88 -0.05
N TYR A 247 10.03 -10.48 -1.13
CA TYR A 247 9.22 -11.26 -2.07
C TYR A 247 8.63 -12.53 -1.46
N LYS A 248 9.37 -13.22 -0.57
CA LYS A 248 8.84 -14.39 0.15
C LYS A 248 7.68 -13.99 1.07
N VAL A 249 7.80 -12.86 1.75
CA VAL A 249 6.70 -12.31 2.55
C VAL A 249 5.49 -11.98 1.67
N LEU A 250 5.67 -11.33 0.51
CA LEU A 250 4.55 -11.11 -0.42
C LEU A 250 3.88 -12.44 -0.85
N LYS A 251 4.68 -13.45 -1.16
CA LYS A 251 4.19 -14.80 -1.49
C LYS A 251 3.37 -15.40 -0.35
N ASP A 252 3.87 -15.36 0.89
CA ASP A 252 3.22 -15.95 2.07
C ASP A 252 1.89 -15.26 2.41
N TYR A 253 1.74 -13.99 2.03
CA TYR A 253 0.52 -13.21 2.18
C TYR A 253 -0.35 -13.19 0.90
N ASN A 254 -0.05 -14.06 -0.07
CA ASN A 254 -0.75 -14.15 -1.36
C ASN A 254 -0.90 -12.79 -2.06
N MET A 255 0.23 -12.09 -2.21
CA MET A 255 0.32 -10.79 -2.87
C MET A 255 1.09 -10.90 -4.18
N GLN A 256 0.67 -10.09 -5.15
CA GLN A 256 1.37 -9.85 -6.40
C GLN A 256 2.38 -8.70 -6.26
N ALA A 257 3.36 -8.66 -7.17
CA ALA A 257 4.36 -7.62 -7.21
C ALA A 257 4.56 -7.03 -8.62
N VAL A 258 4.74 -5.71 -8.67
CA VAL A 258 5.27 -4.99 -9.82
C VAL A 258 6.68 -4.50 -9.53
N ALA A 259 7.66 -5.08 -10.23
CA ALA A 259 9.07 -4.78 -10.07
C ALA A 259 9.50 -3.62 -10.98
N LEU A 260 10.46 -2.84 -10.49
CA LEU A 260 11.22 -1.85 -11.25
C LEU A 260 12.67 -1.90 -10.75
N TYR A 261 13.63 -2.13 -11.64
CA TYR A 261 15.02 -2.34 -11.24
C TYR A 261 16.01 -1.49 -12.04
N LEU A 262 16.03 -1.61 -13.36
CA LEU A 262 17.08 -0.98 -14.17
C LEU A 262 16.94 0.55 -14.20
N TYR A 263 17.99 1.25 -13.78
CA TYR A 263 18.10 2.70 -13.95
C TYR A 263 18.41 3.03 -15.41
N THR A 264 17.52 3.77 -16.07
CA THR A 264 17.59 4.02 -17.53
C THR A 264 18.44 5.24 -17.90
N GLY A 265 18.79 6.06 -16.91
CA GLY A 265 19.37 7.38 -17.09
C GLY A 265 20.80 7.46 -17.62
N ASP A 266 21.58 6.41 -17.41
CA ASP A 266 22.99 6.33 -17.78
C ASP A 266 23.23 5.37 -18.96
N ILE A 267 22.17 4.73 -19.46
CA ILE A 267 22.25 3.76 -20.55
C ILE A 267 22.47 4.47 -21.88
N LYS A 268 23.48 4.00 -22.60
CA LYS A 268 23.71 4.34 -24.00
C LYS A 268 23.52 3.09 -24.84
N LEU A 269 22.59 3.14 -25.78
CA LEU A 269 22.35 2.02 -26.67
C LEU A 269 23.53 1.77 -27.61
N GLU A 270 23.65 0.52 -28.03
CA GLU A 270 24.56 0.13 -29.11
C GLU A 270 24.09 0.74 -30.45
N ALA A 271 24.97 0.73 -31.46
CA ALA A 271 24.70 1.33 -32.76
C ALA A 271 23.48 0.71 -33.49
N ASP A 272 23.12 -0.53 -33.15
CA ASP A 272 21.94 -1.23 -33.67
C ASP A 272 20.65 -0.97 -32.85
N GLY A 273 20.73 -0.16 -31.79
CA GLY A 273 19.62 0.16 -30.89
C GLY A 273 19.41 -0.84 -29.75
N SER A 274 20.25 -1.87 -29.62
CA SER A 274 20.17 -2.83 -28.52
C SER A 274 20.75 -2.29 -27.21
N LEU A 275 20.39 -2.96 -26.11
CA LEU A 275 20.96 -2.65 -24.79
C LEU A 275 22.45 -3.03 -24.75
N PRO A 276 23.29 -2.22 -24.10
CA PRO A 276 24.69 -2.58 -23.88
C PRO A 276 24.79 -3.79 -22.94
N GLU A 277 25.90 -4.54 -23.04
CA GLU A 277 26.11 -5.80 -22.32
C GLU A 277 25.91 -5.67 -20.80
N ASP A 278 26.33 -4.56 -20.19
CA ASP A 278 26.21 -4.36 -18.74
C ASP A 278 24.76 -4.14 -18.29
N ALA A 279 23.96 -3.38 -19.06
CA ALA A 279 22.54 -3.18 -18.80
C ALA A 279 21.75 -4.48 -19.01
N GLU A 280 22.04 -5.21 -20.08
CA GLU A 280 21.44 -6.51 -20.35
C GLU A 280 21.78 -7.52 -19.25
N LYS A 281 23.03 -7.54 -18.78
CA LYS A 281 23.48 -8.41 -17.70
C LYS A 281 22.76 -8.08 -16.39
N LYS A 282 22.65 -6.79 -16.01
CA LYS A 282 21.91 -6.36 -14.82
C LYS A 282 20.47 -6.87 -14.84
N LEU A 283 19.76 -6.70 -15.97
CA LEU A 283 18.39 -7.21 -16.12
C LEU A 283 18.32 -8.74 -16.06
N THR A 284 19.21 -9.43 -16.77
CA THR A 284 19.24 -10.89 -16.81
C THR A 284 19.47 -11.46 -15.41
N ASP A 285 20.50 -10.97 -14.69
CA ASP A 285 20.80 -11.40 -13.32
C ASP A 285 19.61 -11.17 -12.37
N TYR A 286 18.92 -10.02 -12.50
CA TYR A 286 17.74 -9.71 -11.70
C TYR A 286 16.58 -10.67 -11.99
N PHE A 287 16.33 -10.95 -13.27
CA PHE A 287 15.24 -11.83 -13.71
C PHE A 287 15.50 -13.28 -13.28
N GLU A 288 16.70 -13.80 -13.51
CA GLU A 288 17.07 -15.16 -13.09
C GLU A 288 16.91 -15.35 -11.58
N LYS A 289 17.22 -14.31 -10.80
CA LYS A 289 17.09 -14.36 -9.35
C LYS A 289 15.65 -14.19 -8.84
N TYR A 290 14.91 -13.21 -9.36
CA TYR A 290 13.68 -12.74 -8.72
C TYR A 290 12.39 -12.93 -9.53
N SER A 291 12.46 -13.22 -10.83
CA SER A 291 11.25 -13.34 -11.67
C SER A 291 10.24 -14.42 -11.27
N PRO A 292 10.59 -15.49 -10.52
CA PRO A 292 9.58 -16.37 -9.94
C PRO A 292 8.66 -15.67 -8.93
N TYR A 293 9.01 -14.47 -8.44
CA TYR A 293 8.28 -13.80 -7.38
C TYR A 293 7.33 -12.67 -7.83
N PHE A 294 7.58 -12.06 -8.99
CA PHE A 294 6.78 -10.93 -9.47
C PHE A 294 6.01 -11.27 -10.75
N GLN A 295 4.84 -10.64 -10.89
CA GLN A 295 3.90 -10.86 -12.00
C GLN A 295 4.00 -9.73 -13.03
N TYR A 296 4.52 -8.57 -12.61
CA TYR A 296 4.61 -7.38 -13.43
C TYR A 296 6.01 -6.76 -13.38
N TYR A 297 6.43 -6.15 -14.49
CA TYR A 297 7.64 -5.34 -14.55
C TYR A 297 7.34 -4.00 -15.23
N GLU A 298 7.57 -2.91 -14.51
CA GLU A 298 7.44 -1.54 -14.99
C GLU A 298 8.70 -1.14 -15.77
N VAL A 299 8.52 -0.64 -17.00
CA VAL A 299 9.66 -0.34 -17.90
C VAL A 299 10.56 0.76 -17.34
N ASP A 300 9.97 1.84 -16.81
CA ASP A 300 10.68 2.99 -16.26
C ASP A 300 9.75 3.82 -15.35
N ASN A 301 10.32 4.68 -14.52
CA ASN A 301 9.58 5.58 -13.65
C ASN A 301 9.67 7.03 -14.16
N GLU A 302 8.56 7.57 -14.66
CA GLU A 302 8.41 8.97 -15.07
C GLU A 302 9.51 9.45 -16.05
N PRO A 303 9.73 8.75 -17.17
CA PRO A 303 10.89 8.95 -18.02
C PRO A 303 11.03 10.40 -18.52
N GLY A 304 9.94 11.06 -18.89
CA GLY A 304 9.91 12.45 -19.31
C GLY A 304 10.34 13.41 -18.20
N LEU A 305 9.87 13.22 -16.97
CA LEU A 305 10.27 14.07 -15.83
C LEU A 305 11.78 13.98 -15.55
N PHE A 306 12.36 12.79 -15.72
CA PHE A 306 13.77 12.51 -15.43
C PHE A 306 14.72 12.55 -16.63
N ASN A 307 14.29 13.14 -17.76
CA ASN A 307 15.06 13.22 -19.00
C ASN A 307 15.55 11.88 -19.56
N ARG A 308 14.70 10.85 -19.53
CA ARG A 308 15.04 9.51 -20.02
C ARG A 308 14.72 9.37 -21.50
N SER A 309 15.54 8.55 -22.17
CA SER A 309 15.43 8.30 -23.60
C SER A 309 14.28 7.35 -23.92
N LYS A 310 13.44 7.75 -24.89
CA LYS A 310 12.41 6.89 -25.49
C LYS A 310 13.02 5.63 -26.08
N ALA A 311 14.16 5.76 -26.76
CA ALA A 311 14.83 4.64 -27.41
C ALA A 311 15.29 3.59 -26.38
N VAL A 312 15.83 4.03 -25.24
CA VAL A 312 16.22 3.11 -24.15
C VAL A 312 14.99 2.40 -23.58
N ASN A 313 13.90 3.12 -23.34
CA ASN A 313 12.64 2.57 -22.88
C ASN A 313 12.08 1.49 -23.84
N LEU A 314 12.11 1.76 -25.15
CA LEU A 314 11.74 0.79 -26.18
C LEU A 314 12.66 -0.45 -26.19
N ALA A 315 13.97 -0.26 -26.07
CA ALA A 315 14.94 -1.36 -26.03
C ALA A 315 14.70 -2.28 -24.80
N ILE A 316 14.39 -1.70 -23.63
CA ILE A 316 13.99 -2.46 -22.44
C ILE A 316 12.69 -3.21 -22.67
N ALA A 317 11.66 -2.55 -23.23
CA ALA A 317 10.37 -3.19 -23.50
C ALA A 317 10.49 -4.36 -24.50
N GLU A 318 11.31 -4.22 -25.54
CA GLU A 318 11.58 -5.30 -26.49
C GLU A 318 12.41 -6.44 -25.88
N TRP A 319 13.36 -6.12 -25.00
CA TRP A 319 14.07 -7.13 -24.23
C TRP A 319 13.11 -7.93 -23.34
N LEU A 320 12.19 -7.24 -22.64
CA LEU A 320 11.17 -7.86 -21.79
C LEU A 320 10.27 -8.79 -22.62
N LYS A 321 9.81 -8.34 -23.79
CA LYS A 321 8.94 -9.10 -24.70
C LYS A 321 9.61 -10.33 -25.31
N SER A 322 10.94 -10.33 -25.41
CA SER A 322 11.72 -11.42 -26.01
C SER A 322 12.44 -12.26 -24.94
N LYS A 323 13.65 -11.86 -24.55
CA LYS A 323 14.49 -12.59 -23.59
C LYS A 323 13.86 -12.65 -22.20
N GLY A 324 13.23 -11.57 -21.73
CA GLY A 324 12.50 -11.54 -20.47
C GLY A 324 11.41 -12.61 -20.39
N LYS A 325 10.54 -12.72 -21.41
CA LYS A 325 9.50 -13.76 -21.53
C LYS A 325 10.05 -15.18 -21.66
N THR A 326 11.30 -15.35 -22.10
CA THR A 326 11.96 -16.67 -22.12
C THR A 326 12.36 -17.12 -20.72
N ILE A 327 12.78 -16.17 -19.87
CA ILE A 327 13.14 -16.43 -18.45
C ILE A 327 11.87 -16.54 -17.59
N ALA A 328 10.89 -15.65 -17.81
CA ALA A 328 9.67 -15.52 -17.04
C ALA A 328 8.43 -15.46 -17.96
N PRO A 329 7.93 -16.61 -18.46
CA PRO A 329 6.83 -16.65 -19.41
C PRO A 329 5.51 -16.06 -18.90
N HIS A 330 5.34 -16.02 -17.57
CA HIS A 330 4.13 -15.54 -16.91
C HIS A 330 4.09 -14.02 -16.71
N LEU A 331 5.23 -13.33 -16.81
CA LEU A 331 5.36 -11.91 -16.53
C LEU A 331 4.50 -11.09 -17.48
N GLN A 332 3.87 -10.00 -17.01
CA GLN A 332 3.28 -8.98 -17.86
C GLN A 332 4.09 -7.67 -17.81
N THR A 333 4.42 -7.12 -18.98
CA THR A 333 5.18 -5.86 -19.06
C THR A 333 4.24 -4.67 -18.89
N VAL A 334 4.60 -3.71 -18.05
CA VAL A 334 3.83 -2.50 -17.78
C VAL A 334 4.55 -1.31 -18.42
N ALA A 335 3.79 -0.47 -19.15
CA ALA A 335 4.29 0.80 -19.66
C ALA A 335 4.95 1.63 -18.53
N PRO A 336 5.89 2.54 -18.87
CA PRO A 336 6.48 3.43 -17.87
C PRO A 336 5.41 4.13 -17.04
N GLY A 337 5.73 4.37 -15.76
CA GLY A 337 4.92 5.19 -14.87
C GLY A 337 4.84 6.62 -15.39
N TRP A 338 3.86 6.91 -16.24
CA TRP A 338 3.83 8.16 -16.98
C TRP A 338 3.57 9.36 -16.03
N ALA A 339 4.50 10.32 -15.98
CA ALA A 339 4.33 11.67 -15.49
C ALA A 339 3.90 12.60 -16.62
N TYR A 340 2.59 12.73 -16.80
CA TYR A 340 2.00 13.58 -17.84
C TYR A 340 2.11 15.10 -17.57
N TRP A 341 2.84 15.53 -16.53
CA TRP A 341 2.98 16.90 -16.01
C TRP A 341 4.47 17.29 -15.83
N PRO A 342 4.93 18.57 -16.01
CA PRO A 342 4.27 19.80 -16.49
C PRO A 342 4.63 20.20 -17.94
N GLY A 343 3.97 21.22 -18.50
CA GLY A 343 3.95 21.52 -19.94
C GLY A 343 5.29 21.97 -20.54
N PHE A 344 5.59 21.54 -21.77
CA PHE A 344 6.85 21.84 -22.51
C PHE A 344 7.35 23.29 -22.50
N LYS A 345 6.45 24.27 -22.40
CA LYS A 345 6.81 25.71 -22.43
C LYS A 345 7.24 26.24 -21.06
N GLU A 346 6.89 25.54 -20.00
CA GLU A 346 7.38 25.83 -18.68
C GLU A 346 8.71 25.07 -18.56
N ASP A 347 9.75 25.70 -18.00
CA ASP A 347 11.07 25.10 -17.75
C ASP A 347 10.98 23.95 -16.71
N THR A 348 10.03 23.04 -16.81
CA THR A 348 9.42 22.35 -15.67
C THR A 348 9.96 20.97 -15.36
N CYS A 349 10.95 20.54 -16.12
CA CYS A 349 11.90 19.55 -15.65
C CYS A 349 12.79 20.14 -14.54
N GLY A 350 12.17 20.72 -13.50
CA GLY A 350 12.80 21.49 -12.43
C GLY A 350 13.72 20.66 -11.54
N ASN A 351 13.62 19.34 -11.62
CA ASN A 351 14.57 18.41 -11.02
C ASN A 351 15.94 18.44 -11.74
N GLN A 352 16.01 19.02 -12.95
CA GLN A 352 17.23 19.15 -13.74
C GLN A 352 17.92 20.50 -13.50
N LYS A 353 19.25 20.46 -13.37
CA LYS A 353 20.11 21.62 -13.16
C LYS A 353 20.72 22.06 -14.50
N GLY A 354 20.65 23.34 -14.85
CA GLY A 354 21.25 23.87 -16.08
C GLY A 354 20.40 24.96 -16.75
N ALA A 355 20.96 25.57 -17.81
CA ALA A 355 20.27 26.59 -18.62
C ALA A 355 19.39 26.00 -19.73
N VAL A 356 19.52 24.70 -20.00
CA VAL A 356 18.69 23.94 -20.94
C VAL A 356 18.06 22.80 -20.13
N ARG A 357 16.73 22.69 -20.20
CA ARG A 357 15.95 21.62 -19.59
C ARG A 357 15.25 20.86 -20.71
N GLN A 358 15.29 19.53 -20.66
CA GLN A 358 14.66 18.64 -21.63
C GLN A 358 13.83 17.63 -20.86
N CYS A 359 12.61 17.37 -21.31
CA CYS A 359 11.69 16.47 -20.65
C CYS A 359 11.58 15.14 -21.39
N GLY A 360 12.72 14.46 -21.47
CA GLY A 360 12.91 13.21 -22.20
C GLY A 360 13.74 13.42 -23.46
N ASP A 361 14.12 12.30 -24.08
CA ASP A 361 14.83 12.30 -25.36
C ASP A 361 14.07 11.43 -26.38
N PRO A 362 13.42 12.04 -27.41
CA PRO A 362 13.38 13.48 -27.70
C PRO A 362 12.51 14.25 -26.70
N ASP A 363 12.72 15.56 -26.58
CA ASP A 363 12.00 16.41 -25.62
C ASP A 363 10.47 16.19 -25.67
N GLY A 364 9.88 15.94 -24.49
CA GLY A 364 8.50 15.59 -24.15
C GLY A 364 7.79 14.57 -25.02
N TRP A 365 8.54 13.61 -25.56
CA TRP A 365 7.98 12.42 -26.19
C TRP A 365 6.87 11.75 -25.38
N GLU A 366 6.96 11.75 -24.05
CA GLU A 366 5.97 11.14 -23.17
C GLU A 366 4.60 11.83 -23.21
N ARG A 367 4.52 13.12 -23.55
CA ARG A 367 3.26 13.85 -23.71
C ARG A 367 2.60 13.64 -25.06
N ASP A 368 3.38 13.20 -26.03
CA ASP A 368 2.91 12.95 -27.37
C ASP A 368 2.25 11.55 -27.42
N PRO A 369 0.92 11.47 -27.61
CA PRO A 369 0.23 10.18 -27.63
C PRO A 369 0.75 9.26 -28.73
N ASP A 370 1.21 9.80 -29.88
CA ASP A 370 1.72 8.97 -30.97
C ASP A 370 3.06 8.32 -30.60
N GLN A 371 3.89 9.05 -29.83
CA GLN A 371 5.16 8.53 -29.34
C GLN A 371 4.99 7.55 -28.19
N ARG A 372 4.07 7.80 -27.23
CA ARG A 372 3.69 6.80 -26.22
C ARG A 372 3.17 5.53 -26.87
N LEU A 373 2.38 5.66 -27.94
CA LEU A 373 1.78 4.52 -28.63
C LEU A 373 2.83 3.53 -29.17
N GLU A 374 4.06 3.96 -29.44
CA GLU A 374 5.17 3.05 -29.78
C GLU A 374 5.48 2.08 -28.63
N LEU A 375 5.59 2.59 -27.38
CA LEU A 375 5.79 1.78 -26.18
C LEU A 375 4.54 0.99 -25.80
N GLU A 376 3.36 1.61 -25.91
CA GLU A 376 2.10 0.93 -25.64
C GLU A 376 1.87 -0.26 -26.58
N LYS A 377 2.53 -0.32 -27.75
CA LYS A 377 2.48 -1.47 -28.65
C LYS A 377 3.32 -2.68 -28.25
N VAL A 378 4.28 -2.48 -27.36
CA VAL A 378 5.23 -3.52 -26.96
C VAL A 378 5.08 -3.92 -25.50
N THR A 379 4.34 -3.15 -24.69
CA THR A 379 3.98 -3.52 -23.32
C THR A 379 2.60 -4.19 -23.26
N ASP A 380 2.38 -5.03 -22.24
CA ASP A 380 1.10 -5.73 -22.02
C ASP A 380 0.06 -4.83 -21.34
N LEU A 381 0.50 -3.94 -20.44
CA LEU A 381 -0.35 -3.00 -19.70
C LEU A 381 0.05 -1.54 -19.96
N THR A 382 -0.95 -0.65 -19.89
CA THR A 382 -0.72 0.79 -19.78
C THR A 382 -0.60 1.21 -18.31
N ASN A 383 -0.16 2.44 -18.08
CA ASN A 383 0.13 3.00 -16.77
C ASN A 383 -0.22 4.50 -16.76
N GLY A 384 0.03 5.20 -15.66
CA GLY A 384 -0.13 6.63 -15.54
C GLY A 384 -0.19 7.07 -14.09
N HIS A 385 0.85 7.77 -13.63
CA HIS A 385 0.92 8.27 -12.27
C HIS A 385 -0.11 9.39 -12.04
N SER A 386 -0.69 9.43 -10.84
CA SER A 386 -1.74 10.40 -10.54
C SER A 386 -1.74 10.90 -9.10
N TYR A 387 -1.85 12.22 -8.94
CA TYR A 387 -1.87 12.89 -7.65
C TYR A 387 -3.00 13.90 -7.54
N GLY A 388 -3.82 13.76 -6.50
CA GLY A 388 -5.00 14.60 -6.30
C GLY A 388 -5.97 14.54 -7.48
N GLU A 389 -6.08 15.64 -8.22
CA GLU A 389 -6.97 15.74 -9.39
C GLU A 389 -6.23 15.49 -10.72
N SER A 390 -4.93 15.15 -10.70
CA SER A 390 -4.13 15.02 -11.92
C SER A 390 -4.48 13.80 -12.78
N TYR A 391 -5.53 13.03 -12.48
CA TYR A 391 -6.09 12.05 -13.42
C TYR A 391 -6.98 12.72 -14.49
N ILE A 392 -7.66 13.83 -14.16
CA ILE A 392 -8.68 14.47 -15.02
C ILE A 392 -8.29 15.86 -15.55
N PHE A 393 -7.02 16.25 -15.42
CA PHE A 393 -6.57 17.49 -16.06
C PHE A 393 -6.80 17.41 -17.57
N SER A 394 -7.30 18.51 -18.16
CA SER A 394 -7.60 18.54 -19.60
C SER A 394 -6.35 18.33 -20.46
N GLY A 395 -5.18 18.76 -19.97
CA GLY A 395 -3.89 18.34 -20.48
C GLY A 395 -3.02 17.79 -19.35
N GLY A 396 -2.36 16.66 -19.59
CA GLY A 396 -1.49 16.04 -18.60
C GLY A 396 -2.22 15.24 -17.51
N GLY A 397 -3.49 14.89 -17.72
CA GLY A 397 -4.25 14.06 -16.79
C GLY A 397 -4.05 12.57 -17.07
N SER A 398 -3.73 11.73 -16.08
CA SER A 398 -3.41 10.32 -16.37
C SER A 398 -4.54 9.53 -17.02
N PHE A 399 -5.79 9.80 -16.65
CA PHE A 399 -6.95 9.14 -17.26
C PHE A 399 -7.27 9.74 -18.64
N THR A 400 -7.27 11.08 -18.77
CA THR A 400 -7.56 11.78 -20.04
C THR A 400 -6.49 11.53 -21.10
N GLU A 401 -5.21 11.47 -20.72
CA GLU A 401 -4.09 11.18 -21.62
C GLU A 401 -4.10 9.74 -22.13
N ASN A 402 -4.53 8.79 -21.31
CA ASN A 402 -4.74 7.42 -21.78
C ASN A 402 -5.90 7.33 -22.78
N LEU A 403 -7.03 7.99 -22.51
CA LEU A 403 -8.12 8.08 -23.49
C LEU A 403 -7.65 8.71 -24.80
N LYS A 404 -6.83 9.77 -24.73
CA LYS A 404 -6.24 10.39 -25.92
C LYS A 404 -5.34 9.43 -26.69
N THR A 405 -4.51 8.66 -25.99
CA THR A 405 -3.59 7.67 -26.61
C THR A 405 -4.34 6.57 -27.34
N PHE A 406 -5.46 6.11 -26.77
CA PHE A 406 -6.23 4.99 -27.30
C PHE A 406 -7.44 5.37 -28.14
N GLY A 407 -7.74 6.67 -28.28
CA GLY A 407 -8.88 7.16 -29.06
C GLY A 407 -10.23 7.05 -28.34
N GLY A 408 -10.24 7.12 -27.01
CA GLY A 408 -11.40 6.95 -26.15
C GLY A 408 -11.59 5.50 -25.68
N ALA A 409 -12.76 5.23 -25.10
CA ALA A 409 -13.12 3.93 -24.53
C ALA A 409 -14.62 3.66 -24.77
N THR A 410 -14.93 2.51 -25.37
CA THR A 410 -16.31 2.08 -25.64
C THR A 410 -16.86 1.13 -24.58
N ASN A 411 -15.98 0.41 -23.87
CA ASN A 411 -16.33 -0.40 -22.70
C ASN A 411 -15.10 -0.60 -21.81
N GLY A 412 -14.77 0.41 -20.99
CA GLY A 412 -13.49 0.47 -20.28
C GLY A 412 -12.32 0.81 -21.22
N LEU A 413 -11.13 0.96 -20.64
CA LEU A 413 -9.91 1.20 -21.43
C LEU A 413 -9.62 -0.02 -22.31
N SER A 414 -9.14 0.23 -23.54
CA SER A 414 -8.82 -0.85 -24.49
C SER A 414 -7.64 -1.72 -24.05
N LYS A 415 -6.84 -1.24 -23.11
CA LYS A 415 -5.68 -1.92 -22.53
C LYS A 415 -5.75 -1.86 -21.01
N LYS A 416 -5.42 -2.97 -20.34
CA LYS A 416 -5.39 -3.04 -18.87
C LYS A 416 -4.49 -1.95 -18.30
N MET A 417 -4.95 -1.27 -17.26
CA MET A 417 -4.20 -0.20 -16.61
C MET A 417 -3.73 -0.61 -15.23
N LEU A 418 -2.41 -0.59 -15.04
CA LEU A 418 -1.76 -0.62 -13.73
C LEU A 418 -1.20 0.77 -13.44
N THR A 419 -1.86 1.55 -12.59
CA THR A 419 -1.29 2.79 -12.07
C THR A 419 -0.28 2.46 -10.97
N THR A 420 1.01 2.54 -11.28
CA THR A 420 2.08 2.17 -10.33
C THR A 420 2.29 3.19 -9.22
N GLU A 421 1.78 4.42 -9.38
CA GLU A 421 1.70 5.42 -8.31
C GLU A 421 0.42 6.23 -8.36
N PHE A 422 -0.35 6.21 -7.27
CA PHE A 422 -1.38 7.22 -7.02
C PHE A 422 -1.27 7.81 -5.60
N GLY A 423 -1.88 8.96 -5.37
CA GLY A 423 -2.10 9.45 -4.01
C GLY A 423 -2.38 10.94 -3.91
N THR A 424 -2.07 11.50 -2.75
CA THR A 424 -2.18 12.95 -2.50
C THR A 424 -0.96 13.36 -1.69
N SER A 425 -0.37 14.50 -2.03
CA SER A 425 0.51 15.21 -1.09
C SER A 425 -0.32 15.88 0.01
N ASP A 426 0.33 16.39 1.05
CA ASP A 426 -0.32 17.11 2.16
C ASP A 426 -0.90 18.48 1.76
N SER A 427 -0.51 19.00 0.60
CA SER A 427 -1.06 20.24 0.05
C SER A 427 -2.32 20.04 -0.79
N HIS A 428 -2.66 18.81 -1.17
CA HIS A 428 -3.84 18.57 -2.00
C HIS A 428 -5.13 18.72 -1.18
N VAL A 429 -6.14 19.34 -1.78
CA VAL A 429 -7.47 19.52 -1.20
C VAL A 429 -8.55 19.34 -2.26
N ASP A 430 -9.70 18.81 -1.87
CA ASP A 430 -10.83 18.56 -2.78
C ASP A 430 -11.40 19.87 -3.34
N ALA A 431 -11.88 19.87 -4.57
CA ALA A 431 -12.42 21.09 -5.19
C ALA A 431 -13.55 21.69 -4.34
N TYR A 432 -13.52 23.02 -4.18
CA TYR A 432 -14.44 23.75 -3.29
C TYR A 432 -15.92 23.56 -3.66
N GLN A 433 -16.20 23.28 -4.94
CA GLN A 433 -17.55 23.13 -5.49
C GLN A 433 -18.30 21.92 -4.94
N TYR A 434 -17.59 20.88 -4.48
CA TYR A 434 -18.20 19.70 -3.84
C TYR A 434 -18.56 19.96 -2.36
N GLY A 435 -18.03 21.05 -1.78
CA GLY A 435 -18.36 21.48 -0.42
C GLY A 435 -17.91 20.50 0.67
N ALA A 436 -16.83 19.75 0.43
CA ALA A 436 -16.31 18.78 1.39
C ALA A 436 -15.91 19.44 2.72
N LYS A 437 -16.32 18.85 3.84
CA LYS A 437 -15.95 19.33 5.20
C LYS A 437 -14.51 19.02 5.57
N GLN A 438 -14.04 17.83 5.18
CA GLN A 438 -12.67 17.35 5.36
C GLN A 438 -12.00 17.30 3.98
N ARG A 439 -11.45 18.43 3.54
CA ARG A 439 -11.03 18.58 2.13
C ARG A 439 -9.78 17.77 1.79
N THR A 440 -8.91 17.47 2.76
CA THR A 440 -7.71 16.65 2.50
C THR A 440 -8.07 15.16 2.43
N SER A 441 -8.99 14.70 3.29
CA SER A 441 -9.57 13.35 3.20
C SER A 441 -10.37 13.16 1.91
N ALA A 442 -11.21 14.14 1.56
CA ALA A 442 -12.10 14.04 0.41
C ALA A 442 -11.37 13.91 -0.93
N VAL A 443 -10.23 14.58 -1.12
CA VAL A 443 -9.45 14.45 -2.36
C VAL A 443 -8.77 13.08 -2.47
N PHE A 444 -8.28 12.52 -1.35
CA PHE A 444 -7.70 11.17 -1.35
C PHE A 444 -8.77 10.09 -1.59
N ASP A 445 -9.95 10.25 -0.99
CA ASP A 445 -11.12 9.41 -1.28
C ASP A 445 -11.54 9.49 -2.75
N ARG A 446 -11.63 10.70 -3.32
CA ARG A 446 -12.05 10.91 -4.71
C ARG A 446 -11.07 10.29 -5.70
N ILE A 447 -9.75 10.48 -5.54
CA ILE A 447 -8.77 9.88 -6.45
C ILE A 447 -8.80 8.35 -6.36
N MET A 448 -8.94 7.76 -5.17
CA MET A 448 -9.02 6.31 -5.04
C MET A 448 -10.31 5.77 -5.68
N ARG A 449 -11.45 6.41 -5.46
CA ARG A 449 -12.71 6.05 -6.13
C ARG A 449 -12.62 6.21 -7.65
N ALA A 450 -11.90 7.21 -8.15
CA ALA A 450 -11.66 7.37 -9.58
C ALA A 450 -10.96 6.13 -10.15
N HIS A 451 -9.87 5.70 -9.52
CA HIS A 451 -9.10 4.53 -9.95
C HIS A 451 -9.90 3.24 -9.82
N VAL A 452 -10.76 3.11 -8.79
CA VAL A 452 -11.74 2.00 -8.72
C VAL A 452 -12.68 2.00 -9.94
N GLY A 453 -13.06 3.17 -10.44
CA GLY A 453 -13.97 3.31 -11.57
C GLY A 453 -13.35 2.95 -12.93
N TYR A 454 -12.08 3.28 -13.19
CA TYR A 454 -11.48 3.12 -14.52
C TYR A 454 -10.26 2.20 -14.62
N ALA A 455 -9.49 1.98 -13.55
CA ALA A 455 -8.26 1.20 -13.60
C ALA A 455 -8.51 -0.25 -13.16
N ASP A 456 -7.68 -1.17 -13.66
CA ASP A 456 -7.67 -2.58 -13.23
C ASP A 456 -6.89 -2.74 -11.93
N MET A 457 -5.81 -1.98 -11.80
CA MET A 457 -4.89 -2.08 -10.68
C MET A 457 -4.26 -0.72 -10.39
N PHE A 458 -4.06 -0.41 -9.11
CA PHE A 458 -3.45 0.86 -8.72
C PHE A 458 -2.75 0.77 -7.37
N VAL A 459 -1.55 1.34 -7.27
CA VAL A 459 -0.69 1.26 -6.09
C VAL A 459 -0.45 2.65 -5.51
N GLN A 460 -0.73 2.83 -4.22
CA GLN A 460 -0.47 4.10 -3.54
C GLN A 460 1.05 4.32 -3.48
N HIS A 461 1.48 5.56 -3.74
CA HIS A 461 2.89 5.96 -3.91
C HIS A 461 3.86 5.24 -2.95
N ALA A 462 3.69 5.43 -1.63
CA ALA A 462 4.42 4.69 -0.61
C ALA A 462 3.82 4.89 0.79
N ALA A 463 3.93 3.85 1.62
CA ALA A 463 3.43 3.81 2.98
C ALA A 463 4.16 4.80 3.91
N PHE A 464 5.47 4.99 3.68
CA PHE A 464 6.39 5.81 4.46
C PHE A 464 7.10 6.83 3.57
N PHE A 465 6.42 7.91 3.20
CA PHE A 465 6.98 8.91 2.29
C PHE A 465 6.54 10.32 2.65
N LYS A 466 7.50 11.22 2.85
CA LYS A 466 7.23 12.61 3.24
C LYS A 466 6.24 13.27 2.28
N GLU A 467 5.26 14.00 2.81
CA GLU A 467 4.12 14.62 2.10
C GLU A 467 3.07 13.64 1.55
N PHE A 468 3.41 12.39 1.22
CA PHE A 468 2.48 11.44 0.57
C PHE A 468 2.11 10.24 1.46
N SER A 469 2.56 10.26 2.72
CA SER A 469 2.59 9.09 3.59
C SER A 469 1.21 8.60 4.01
N LEU A 470 1.13 7.29 4.25
CA LEU A 470 0.04 6.65 4.99
C LEU A 470 0.33 6.64 6.49
N PHE A 471 1.57 6.36 6.87
CA PHE A 471 2.02 6.23 8.25
C PHE A 471 3.07 7.29 8.60
N LYS A 472 3.30 7.55 9.89
CA LYS A 472 4.35 8.49 10.32
C LYS A 472 5.70 8.03 9.75
N TYR A 473 6.53 8.99 9.40
CA TYR A 473 7.83 8.79 8.76
C TYR A 473 8.91 9.61 9.49
N GLY A 474 10.16 9.50 9.02
CA GLY A 474 11.29 10.27 9.56
C GLY A 474 12.23 9.45 10.45
N PHE A 475 11.89 8.20 10.73
CA PHE A 475 12.74 7.24 11.45
C PHE A 475 13.38 6.23 10.48
N ASN A 476 14.28 5.39 10.99
CA ASN A 476 14.80 4.21 10.29
C ASN A 476 13.90 3.02 10.63
N LEU A 477 13.37 2.32 9.63
CA LEU A 477 12.51 1.15 9.86
C LEU A 477 13.24 -0.02 10.53
N GLU A 478 14.56 -0.12 10.43
CA GLU A 478 15.33 -1.17 11.10
C GLU A 478 15.34 -1.03 12.64
N ASP A 479 15.15 0.20 13.12
CA ASP A 479 15.15 0.57 14.54
C ASP A 479 13.73 0.79 15.09
N HIS A 480 12.72 0.78 14.22
CA HIS A 480 11.34 1.02 14.58
C HIS A 480 10.59 -0.31 14.78
N ASP A 481 9.78 -0.40 15.83
CA ASP A 481 8.92 -1.55 16.06
C ASP A 481 7.68 -1.49 15.15
N PRO A 482 7.49 -2.44 14.21
CA PRO A 482 6.32 -2.46 13.35
C PRO A 482 4.97 -2.38 14.09
N ALA A 483 4.89 -2.94 15.31
CA ALA A 483 3.68 -2.93 16.12
C ALA A 483 3.34 -1.52 16.66
N GLN A 484 4.34 -0.64 16.78
CA GLN A 484 4.17 0.76 17.19
C GLN A 484 3.95 1.71 16.01
N THR A 485 3.83 1.19 14.78
CA THR A 485 3.58 2.02 13.59
C THR A 485 2.31 2.84 13.80
N GLU A 486 2.43 4.15 13.56
CA GLU A 486 1.34 5.12 13.76
C GLU A 486 0.83 5.67 12.43
N ILE A 487 -0.47 5.93 12.37
CA ILE A 487 -1.10 6.63 11.24
C ILE A 487 -0.55 8.06 11.12
N TYR A 488 -0.37 8.51 9.88
CA TYR A 488 -0.12 9.92 9.58
C TYR A 488 -1.43 10.62 9.20
N TYR A 489 -1.76 11.68 9.95
CA TYR A 489 -2.89 12.55 9.65
C TYR A 489 -2.40 13.78 8.90
N THR A 490 -2.88 13.99 7.67
CA THR A 490 -2.61 15.21 6.89
C THR A 490 -3.12 16.45 7.61
N LYS A 491 -4.23 16.34 8.34
CA LYS A 491 -4.81 17.43 9.10
C LYS A 491 -5.59 16.92 10.31
N GLU A 492 -5.47 17.64 11.42
CA GLU A 492 -6.17 17.32 12.67
C GLU A 492 -7.70 17.32 12.48
N GLY A 493 -8.36 16.30 13.02
CA GLY A 493 -9.82 16.13 12.95
C GLY A 493 -10.37 15.70 11.58
N GLU A 494 -9.50 15.47 10.60
CA GLU A 494 -9.85 14.86 9.32
C GLU A 494 -9.51 13.35 9.35
N ASP A 495 -10.21 12.57 8.54
CA ASP A 495 -9.99 11.14 8.42
C ASP A 495 -8.67 10.83 7.71
N SER A 496 -7.98 9.77 8.13
CA SER A 496 -6.64 9.46 7.62
C SER A 496 -6.68 8.78 6.24
N ARG A 497 -5.58 8.87 5.49
CA ARG A 497 -5.41 8.11 4.24
C ARG A 497 -5.50 6.59 4.48
N VAL A 498 -5.02 6.11 5.64
CA VAL A 498 -5.12 4.69 6.05
C VAL A 498 -6.58 4.28 6.22
N SER A 499 -7.39 5.09 6.92
CA SER A 499 -8.82 4.82 7.11
C SER A 499 -9.57 4.75 5.79
N ILE A 500 -9.31 5.71 4.88
CA ILE A 500 -9.93 5.79 3.56
C ILE A 500 -9.52 4.59 2.70
N MET A 501 -8.21 4.32 2.63
CA MET A 501 -7.68 3.21 1.85
C MET A 501 -8.24 1.89 2.37
N ARG A 502 -8.25 1.66 3.68
CA ARG A 502 -8.84 0.47 4.28
C ARG A 502 -10.33 0.33 3.95
N ARG A 503 -11.12 1.40 4.08
CA ARG A 503 -12.55 1.41 3.75
C ARG A 503 -12.79 0.95 2.32
N LEU A 504 -12.05 1.52 1.38
CA LEU A 504 -12.21 1.24 -0.05
C LEU A 504 -11.58 -0.10 -0.45
N SER A 505 -10.44 -0.52 0.12
CA SER A 505 -9.84 -1.84 -0.13
C SER A 505 -10.74 -2.98 0.37
N LEU A 506 -11.35 -2.83 1.55
CA LEU A 506 -12.27 -3.85 2.09
C LEU A 506 -13.58 -3.93 1.31
N ALA A 507 -14.01 -2.82 0.73
CA ALA A 507 -15.13 -2.82 -0.19
C ALA A 507 -14.72 -3.46 -1.52
N TYR A 508 -13.69 -2.94 -2.21
CA TYR A 508 -13.39 -3.13 -3.64
C TYR A 508 -12.30 -4.13 -4.01
N ALA A 509 -11.40 -4.42 -3.09
CA ALA A 509 -10.18 -5.20 -3.36
C ALA A 509 -10.03 -6.41 -2.44
N THR A 510 -11.15 -7.04 -2.05
CA THR A 510 -11.15 -8.27 -1.23
C THR A 510 -11.66 -9.47 -2.03
N HIS A 511 -10.74 -10.26 -2.58
CA HIS A 511 -11.05 -11.31 -3.55
C HIS A 511 -11.18 -12.69 -2.92
N GLY A 512 -11.95 -13.58 -3.56
CA GLY A 512 -12.26 -14.93 -3.10
C GLY A 512 -13.73 -15.32 -3.33
N ALA A 513 -14.07 -16.59 -3.20
CA ALA A 513 -15.44 -17.08 -3.37
C ALA A 513 -16.39 -16.42 -2.36
N PRO A 514 -17.51 -15.81 -2.80
CA PRO A 514 -18.48 -15.23 -1.87
C PRO A 514 -19.06 -16.29 -0.93
N LEU A 515 -19.12 -15.96 0.36
CA LEU A 515 -19.80 -16.78 1.36
C LEU A 515 -21.26 -16.36 1.51
N THR A 516 -22.14 -17.35 1.71
CA THR A 516 -23.54 -17.10 2.08
C THR A 516 -23.60 -16.43 3.45
N TYR A 517 -24.38 -15.36 3.57
CA TYR A 517 -24.60 -14.65 4.82
C TYR A 517 -26.02 -14.09 4.95
N GLU A 518 -26.48 -13.89 6.18
CA GLU A 518 -27.77 -13.27 6.51
C GLU A 518 -27.58 -12.13 7.51
N ILE A 519 -27.98 -10.91 7.14
CA ILE A 519 -28.04 -9.78 8.09
C ILE A 519 -29.26 -9.95 9.00
N THR A 520 -29.01 -10.22 10.27
CA THR A 520 -30.03 -10.54 11.26
C THR A 520 -30.80 -9.30 11.76
N ASN A 521 -30.19 -8.11 11.69
CA ASN A 521 -30.81 -6.84 12.07
C ASN A 521 -31.14 -5.96 10.86
N LYS A 522 -31.59 -6.58 9.76
CA LYS A 522 -31.86 -5.90 8.47
C LYS A 522 -32.75 -4.65 8.56
N ASN A 523 -33.71 -4.62 9.48
CA ASN A 523 -34.62 -3.49 9.64
C ASN A 523 -33.89 -2.23 10.14
N ASP A 524 -32.86 -2.39 10.98
CA ASP A 524 -32.07 -1.28 11.50
C ASP A 524 -31.14 -0.70 10.42
N LEU A 525 -30.79 -1.52 9.43
CA LEU A 525 -29.89 -1.20 8.32
C LEU A 525 -30.63 -0.93 7.00
N ALA A 526 -31.97 -0.85 7.03
CA ALA A 526 -32.77 -0.57 5.85
C ALA A 526 -32.39 0.79 5.24
N ASP A 527 -32.09 0.80 3.93
CA ASP A 527 -31.61 1.96 3.17
C ASP A 527 -30.33 2.61 3.72
N LYS A 528 -29.55 1.89 4.55
CA LYS A 528 -28.26 2.35 5.06
C LYS A 528 -27.11 1.91 4.16
N LEU A 529 -26.13 2.79 3.98
CA LEU A 529 -24.92 2.54 3.22
C LEU A 529 -23.90 1.69 4.02
N VAL A 530 -24.33 0.52 4.46
CA VAL A 530 -23.52 -0.41 5.25
C VAL A 530 -23.33 -1.70 4.47
N TYR A 531 -22.08 -2.09 4.30
CA TYR A 531 -21.68 -3.17 3.42
C TYR A 531 -21.04 -4.32 4.20
N VAL A 532 -21.38 -5.55 3.82
CA VAL A 532 -20.77 -6.79 4.33
C VAL A 532 -20.22 -7.58 3.15
N ARG A 533 -18.94 -7.95 3.21
CA ARG A 533 -18.26 -8.80 2.22
C ARG A 533 -17.55 -9.94 2.94
N ALA A 534 -18.05 -11.15 2.78
CA ALA A 534 -17.47 -12.35 3.33
C ALA A 534 -16.99 -13.24 2.18
N VAL A 535 -15.70 -13.60 2.17
CA VAL A 535 -15.10 -14.40 1.10
C VAL A 535 -14.22 -15.52 1.65
N ASP A 536 -14.18 -16.63 0.91
CA ASP A 536 -13.21 -17.70 1.06
C ASP A 536 -12.11 -17.57 0.01
N THR A 537 -10.88 -17.34 0.45
CA THR A 537 -9.73 -17.13 -0.43
C THR A 537 -9.10 -18.44 -0.91
N SER A 538 -9.53 -19.60 -0.38
CA SER A 538 -8.99 -20.92 -0.76
C SER A 538 -9.30 -21.33 -2.19
N THR A 539 -10.25 -20.64 -2.84
CA THR A 539 -10.64 -20.86 -4.22
C THR A 539 -9.94 -19.95 -5.21
N LEU A 540 -9.10 -19.01 -4.74
CA LEU A 540 -8.32 -18.16 -5.62
C LEU A 540 -7.33 -19.01 -6.42
N GLU A 541 -7.18 -18.68 -7.70
CA GLU A 541 -6.18 -19.32 -8.54
C GLU A 541 -4.77 -19.03 -8.00
N PRO A 542 -3.83 -20.00 -8.06
CA PRO A 542 -2.46 -19.75 -7.66
C PRO A 542 -1.85 -18.59 -8.44
N LEU A 543 -1.14 -17.70 -7.75
CA LEU A 543 -0.49 -16.55 -8.40
C LEU A 543 0.57 -17.03 -9.40
N ALA A 544 0.56 -16.41 -10.58
CA ALA A 544 1.54 -16.62 -11.64
C ALA A 544 2.98 -16.45 -11.11
N GLY A 545 3.90 -17.32 -11.52
CA GLY A 545 5.29 -17.34 -11.06
C GLY A 545 5.47 -18.00 -9.69
N THR A 546 4.90 -17.40 -8.63
CA THR A 546 5.14 -17.86 -7.24
C THR A 546 4.43 -19.16 -6.89
N GLY A 547 3.30 -19.43 -7.55
CA GLY A 547 2.34 -20.46 -7.17
C GLY A 547 1.68 -20.20 -5.81
N ALA A 548 1.69 -18.94 -5.32
CA ALA A 548 1.13 -18.60 -4.03
C ALA A 548 -0.38 -18.87 -4.01
N THR A 549 -0.85 -19.49 -2.94
CA THR A 549 -2.28 -19.68 -2.66
C THR A 549 -2.63 -19.04 -1.32
N SER A 550 -3.92 -18.83 -1.10
CA SER A 550 -4.45 -18.38 0.18
C SER A 550 -5.41 -19.44 0.73
N ASN A 551 -5.71 -19.41 2.02
CA ASN A 551 -6.69 -20.28 2.68
C ASN A 551 -7.28 -19.57 3.90
N LYS A 552 -7.57 -18.28 3.73
CA LYS A 552 -8.21 -17.43 4.73
C LYS A 552 -9.69 -17.24 4.41
N VAL A 553 -10.46 -17.05 5.47
CA VAL A 553 -11.81 -16.48 5.39
C VAL A 553 -11.71 -15.02 5.80
N LEU A 554 -12.09 -14.12 4.89
CA LEU A 554 -12.10 -12.68 5.14
C LEU A 554 -13.55 -12.23 5.35
N VAL A 555 -13.85 -11.58 6.48
CA VAL A 555 -15.19 -11.04 6.76
C VAL A 555 -15.07 -9.54 7.02
N ASN A 556 -15.54 -8.75 6.07
CA ASN A 556 -15.42 -7.31 6.05
C ASN A 556 -16.75 -6.65 6.39
N PHE A 557 -16.67 -5.55 7.12
CA PHE A 557 -17.76 -4.66 7.46
C PHE A 557 -17.34 -3.23 7.13
N VAL A 558 -18.17 -2.50 6.39
CA VAL A 558 -17.84 -1.13 5.97
C VAL A 558 -19.04 -0.22 6.22
N ASN A 559 -18.82 0.89 6.93
CA ASN A 559 -19.84 1.89 7.16
C ASN A 559 -19.58 3.14 6.30
N PHE A 560 -20.36 3.34 5.25
CA PHE A 560 -20.32 4.57 4.43
C PHE A 560 -21.30 5.64 4.91
N GLU A 561 -21.98 5.44 6.03
CA GLU A 561 -22.82 6.47 6.66
C GLU A 561 -21.96 7.51 7.41
N ASN A 562 -22.54 8.70 7.59
CA ASN A 562 -22.00 9.73 8.47
C ASN A 562 -22.41 9.55 9.95
N THR A 563 -23.04 8.43 10.28
CA THR A 563 -23.51 8.07 11.62
C THR A 563 -23.04 6.66 12.00
N PRO A 564 -22.86 6.36 13.30
CA PRO A 564 -22.54 5.01 13.73
C PRO A 564 -23.62 4.00 13.32
N GLN A 565 -23.21 2.80 12.90
CA GLN A 565 -24.12 1.73 12.50
C GLN A 565 -23.74 0.43 13.20
N THR A 566 -24.73 -0.38 13.58
CA THR A 566 -24.49 -1.71 14.14
C THR A 566 -24.92 -2.78 13.16
N VAL A 567 -24.03 -3.70 12.84
CA VAL A 567 -24.27 -4.82 11.91
C VAL A 567 -24.21 -6.11 12.69
N SER A 568 -25.26 -6.92 12.60
CA SER A 568 -25.27 -8.30 13.09
C SER A 568 -25.53 -9.26 11.93
N VAL A 569 -24.57 -10.10 11.62
CA VAL A 569 -24.60 -11.01 10.46
C VAL A 569 -24.26 -12.44 10.85
N ASN A 570 -25.00 -13.38 10.27
CA ASN A 570 -24.73 -14.81 10.31
C ASN A 570 -24.02 -15.20 9.01
N VAL A 571 -22.77 -15.65 9.08
CA VAL A 571 -22.00 -16.11 7.91
C VAL A 571 -21.90 -17.63 7.93
N THR A 572 -22.19 -18.28 6.81
CA THR A 572 -21.97 -19.73 6.65
C THR A 572 -20.50 -19.98 6.36
N MET A 573 -19.81 -20.63 7.30
CA MET A 573 -18.37 -20.86 7.20
C MET A 573 -18.05 -22.07 6.31
N PRO A 574 -16.91 -22.09 5.59
CA PRO A 574 -16.53 -23.21 4.72
C PRO A 574 -16.41 -24.56 5.44
N LYS A 575 -16.02 -24.55 6.73
CA LYS A 575 -15.81 -25.75 7.55
C LYS A 575 -16.52 -25.61 8.88
N GLN A 576 -17.09 -26.70 9.37
CA GLN A 576 -17.67 -26.79 10.72
C GLN A 576 -16.54 -27.08 11.72
N THR A 577 -15.88 -26.03 12.20
CA THR A 577 -14.69 -26.14 13.05
C THR A 577 -14.54 -24.91 13.95
N VAL A 578 -13.47 -24.88 14.72
CA VAL A 578 -13.02 -23.69 15.44
C VAL A 578 -12.15 -22.87 14.49
N TYR A 579 -12.40 -21.56 14.45
CA TYR A 579 -11.57 -20.60 13.74
C TYR A 579 -10.81 -19.72 14.71
N GLU A 580 -9.60 -19.34 14.31
CA GLU A 580 -8.79 -18.30 14.96
C GLU A 580 -8.31 -17.31 13.90
N GLY A 581 -7.78 -16.18 14.36
CA GLY A 581 -7.17 -15.21 13.49
C GLY A 581 -7.21 -13.82 14.10
N GLU A 582 -7.34 -12.81 13.24
CA GLU A 582 -7.18 -11.41 13.62
C GLU A 582 -8.43 -10.61 13.29
N ARG A 583 -8.73 -9.60 14.11
CA ARG A 583 -9.70 -8.55 13.82
C ARG A 583 -8.96 -7.22 13.75
N PHE A 584 -9.11 -6.52 12.63
CA PHE A 584 -8.62 -5.17 12.41
C PHE A 584 -9.78 -4.18 12.31
N GLY A 585 -9.71 -3.06 13.04
CA GLY A 585 -10.68 -1.95 13.00
C GLY A 585 -9.96 -0.61 13.18
N ASN A 586 -10.65 0.38 13.77
CA ASN A 586 -10.04 1.68 14.08
C ASN A 586 -8.93 1.57 15.15
N GLY A 587 -7.88 2.37 14.96
CA GLY A 587 -6.79 2.59 15.92
C GLY A 587 -5.71 3.48 15.30
N ASP A 588 -5.07 4.32 16.11
CA ASP A 588 -4.04 5.26 15.63
C ASP A 588 -2.68 4.57 15.49
N THR A 589 -2.51 3.43 16.18
CA THR A 589 -1.36 2.53 16.05
C THR A 589 -1.80 1.14 15.59
N TYR A 590 -0.87 0.36 15.05
CA TYR A 590 -1.16 -1.02 14.63
C TYR A 590 -1.72 -1.86 15.77
N GLU A 591 -1.09 -1.80 16.96
CA GLU A 591 -1.55 -2.52 18.15
C GLU A 591 -2.96 -2.09 18.60
N GLN A 592 -3.33 -0.82 18.44
CA GLN A 592 -4.68 -0.35 18.76
C GLN A 592 -5.71 -0.84 17.74
N ALA A 593 -5.34 -0.86 16.46
CA ALA A 593 -6.22 -1.27 15.38
C ALA A 593 -6.47 -2.79 15.36
N ARG A 594 -5.58 -3.59 15.96
CA ARG A 594 -5.56 -5.06 15.85
C ARG A 594 -5.91 -5.75 17.16
N SER A 595 -6.73 -6.80 17.07
CA SER A 595 -6.98 -7.75 18.16
C SER A 595 -6.96 -9.19 17.66
N TYR A 596 -6.64 -10.15 18.53
CA TYR A 596 -6.67 -11.57 18.19
C TYR A 596 -8.00 -12.23 18.56
N VAL A 597 -8.48 -13.09 17.67
CA VAL A 597 -9.74 -13.85 17.79
C VAL A 597 -9.38 -15.32 17.96
N THR A 598 -9.86 -15.96 19.03
CA THR A 598 -9.63 -17.38 19.32
C THR A 598 -10.93 -18.09 19.68
N GLY A 599 -11.00 -19.39 19.41
CA GLY A 599 -12.09 -20.24 19.90
C GLY A 599 -13.46 -20.01 19.24
N LYS A 600 -13.52 -19.34 18.09
CA LYS A 600 -14.79 -19.07 17.39
C LYS A 600 -15.31 -20.34 16.71
N LYS A 601 -16.31 -20.98 17.29
CA LYS A 601 -16.94 -22.21 16.75
C LYS A 601 -17.93 -21.88 15.63
N ALA A 602 -17.82 -22.58 14.51
CA ALA A 602 -18.77 -22.56 13.41
C ALA A 602 -19.54 -23.89 13.32
N SER A 603 -20.87 -23.85 13.26
CA SER A 603 -21.70 -25.06 13.12
C SER A 603 -23.02 -24.81 12.36
N PRO A 604 -23.00 -24.70 11.02
CA PRO A 604 -21.91 -24.21 10.17
C PRO A 604 -21.81 -22.67 10.17
N VAL A 605 -22.77 -22.01 10.82
CA VAL A 605 -22.87 -20.56 10.88
C VAL A 605 -21.98 -20.03 11.99
N MET A 606 -21.39 -18.85 11.75
CA MET A 606 -20.76 -18.01 12.74
C MET A 606 -21.40 -16.63 12.74
N THR A 607 -21.76 -16.14 13.94
CA THR A 607 -22.36 -14.81 14.11
C THR A 607 -21.29 -13.77 14.41
N PHE A 608 -21.40 -12.63 13.74
CA PHE A 608 -20.58 -11.45 13.96
C PHE A 608 -21.50 -10.27 14.28
N THR A 609 -21.08 -9.45 15.26
CA THR A 609 -21.73 -8.19 15.59
C THR A 609 -20.67 -7.12 15.72
N GLU A 610 -20.80 -6.05 14.94
CA GLU A 610 -19.88 -4.91 14.93
C GLU A 610 -20.68 -3.61 15.01
N THR A 611 -20.22 -2.69 15.86
CA THR A 611 -20.67 -1.29 15.85
C THR A 611 -19.56 -0.45 15.24
N LEU A 612 -19.83 0.12 14.08
CA LEU A 612 -18.88 0.86 13.24
C LEU A 612 -19.11 2.35 13.42
N ALA A 613 -18.06 3.12 13.68
CA ALA A 613 -18.08 4.58 13.59
C ALA A 613 -18.35 5.04 12.13
N PRO A 614 -18.72 6.32 11.91
CA PRO A 614 -18.84 6.88 10.57
C PRO A 614 -17.56 6.67 9.75
N GLY A 615 -17.67 6.06 8.57
CA GLY A 615 -16.50 5.77 7.74
C GLY A 615 -15.60 4.62 8.24
N GLU A 616 -15.91 3.94 9.35
CA GLU A 616 -15.09 2.84 9.84
C GLU A 616 -15.23 1.59 8.96
N ALA A 617 -14.14 0.82 8.88
CA ALA A 617 -14.14 -0.49 8.26
C ALA A 617 -13.39 -1.53 9.13
N VAL A 618 -14.05 -2.67 9.36
CA VAL A 618 -13.55 -3.78 10.16
C VAL A 618 -13.34 -4.99 9.27
N GLN A 619 -12.26 -5.74 9.50
CA GLN A 619 -11.99 -7.01 8.84
C GLN A 619 -11.62 -8.07 9.86
N TYR A 620 -12.19 -9.25 9.69
CA TYR A 620 -11.71 -10.48 10.29
C TYR A 620 -10.89 -11.25 9.26
N ILE A 621 -9.69 -11.70 9.63
CA ILE A 621 -8.85 -12.60 8.85
C ILE A 621 -8.79 -13.91 9.63
N LEU A 622 -9.52 -14.93 9.16
CA LEU A 622 -9.74 -16.17 9.91
C LEU A 622 -9.21 -17.39 9.17
N GLU A 623 -8.80 -18.40 9.93
CA GLU A 623 -8.50 -19.74 9.42
C GLU A 623 -8.91 -20.81 10.44
N PRO A 624 -9.14 -22.06 10.01
CA PRO A 624 -9.38 -23.16 10.94
C PRO A 624 -8.23 -23.32 11.94
N SER A 625 -8.54 -23.45 13.23
CA SER A 625 -7.51 -23.62 14.28
C SER A 625 -6.61 -24.83 14.05
N SER A 626 -7.13 -25.88 13.39
CA SER A 626 -6.37 -27.07 13.02
C SER A 626 -5.38 -26.86 11.89
N GLU A 627 -5.54 -25.78 11.12
CA GLU A 627 -4.70 -25.42 9.97
C GLU A 627 -3.70 -24.31 10.32
N LEU A 628 -3.87 -23.67 11.48
CA LEU A 628 -2.94 -22.67 12.00
C LEU A 628 -1.57 -23.31 12.25
N LYS A 629 -0.60 -22.96 11.41
CA LYS A 629 0.77 -23.44 11.56
C LYS A 629 1.44 -22.73 12.74
N ALA A 630 1.81 -23.49 13.76
CA ALA A 630 2.61 -22.96 14.86
C ALA A 630 3.93 -22.40 14.32
N SER A 631 4.26 -21.17 14.69
CA SER A 631 5.51 -20.51 14.36
C SER A 631 6.07 -19.84 15.60
N ALA A 632 7.40 -19.87 15.72
CA ALA A 632 8.08 -19.14 16.76
C ALA A 632 8.01 -17.63 16.47
N PRO A 633 7.91 -16.76 17.49
CA PRO A 633 8.20 -15.35 17.35
C PRO A 633 9.60 -15.15 16.73
N GLN A 634 9.72 -14.18 15.83
CA GLN A 634 10.97 -13.88 15.14
C GLN A 634 11.51 -12.51 15.56
N GLY A 635 12.75 -12.20 15.20
CA GLY A 635 13.32 -10.87 15.41
C GLY A 635 13.39 -10.43 16.88
N LEU A 636 13.57 -11.37 17.82
CA LEU A 636 13.72 -11.03 19.24
C LEU A 636 14.97 -10.16 19.44
N LYS A 637 14.75 -8.92 19.86
CA LYS A 637 15.78 -7.95 20.23
C LYS A 637 15.72 -7.70 21.73
N ALA A 638 16.88 -7.47 22.34
CA ALA A 638 17.00 -7.06 23.73
C ALA A 638 17.91 -5.83 23.82
N ALA A 639 17.49 -4.84 24.59
CA ALA A 639 18.23 -3.61 24.82
C ALA A 639 18.25 -3.27 26.32
N ALA A 640 19.43 -2.94 26.83
CA ALA A 640 19.57 -2.44 28.19
C ALA A 640 18.78 -1.13 28.34
N ALA A 641 18.07 -1.00 29.45
CA ALA A 641 17.27 0.18 29.79
C ALA A 641 17.65 0.69 31.19
N LYS A 642 17.26 1.93 31.50
CA LYS A 642 17.63 2.60 32.77
C LYS A 642 17.19 1.79 33.99
N GLY A 643 17.99 1.84 35.05
CA GLY A 643 17.66 1.19 36.32
C GLY A 643 17.82 -0.33 36.33
N LEU A 644 18.83 -0.87 35.62
CA LEU A 644 19.08 -2.32 35.49
C LEU A 644 17.84 -3.09 35.03
N THR A 645 17.29 -2.62 33.91
CA THR A 645 16.14 -3.21 33.23
C THR A 645 16.55 -3.67 31.82
N MET A 646 15.77 -4.60 31.26
CA MET A 646 15.93 -5.05 29.88
C MET A 646 14.63 -4.84 29.13
N GLN A 647 14.68 -4.09 28.04
CA GLN A 647 13.57 -3.99 27.11
C GLN A 647 13.73 -5.06 26.04
N LEU A 648 12.70 -5.89 25.89
CA LEU A 648 12.60 -6.92 24.87
C LEU A 648 11.53 -6.50 23.86
N GLY A 649 11.78 -6.79 22.58
CA GLY A 649 10.82 -6.63 21.50
C GLY A 649 10.97 -7.77 20.49
N TRP A 650 9.88 -8.20 19.86
CA TRP A 650 9.89 -9.26 18.85
C TRP A 650 8.81 -9.01 17.78
N LEU A 651 8.88 -9.72 16.66
CA LEU A 651 7.84 -9.68 15.64
C LEU A 651 6.67 -10.60 16.03
N GLU A 652 5.45 -10.15 15.70
CA GLU A 652 4.23 -10.91 15.88
C GLU A 652 4.33 -12.30 15.23
N ALA A 653 3.94 -13.31 16.00
CA ALA A 653 3.63 -14.65 15.51
C ALA A 653 2.14 -14.97 15.75
N PRO A 654 1.51 -15.79 14.90
CA PRO A 654 0.15 -16.29 15.08
C PRO A 654 -0.14 -16.76 16.50
N GLY A 655 -1.08 -16.08 17.16
CA GLY A 655 -1.51 -16.41 18.52
C GLY A 655 -1.97 -15.18 19.31
N ALA A 656 -2.57 -15.44 20.47
CA ALA A 656 -3.20 -14.41 21.30
C ALA A 656 -2.26 -13.72 22.30
N SER A 657 -1.15 -14.37 22.67
CA SER A 657 -0.22 -13.87 23.70
C SER A 657 1.08 -14.66 23.74
N TYR A 658 2.10 -14.14 24.42
CA TYR A 658 3.46 -14.67 24.48
C TYR A 658 3.90 -15.02 25.91
N ASP A 659 4.72 -16.07 26.03
CA ASP A 659 5.54 -16.34 27.22
C ASP A 659 6.96 -15.80 26.96
N VAL A 660 7.49 -15.03 27.91
CA VAL A 660 8.88 -14.56 27.91
C VAL A 660 9.69 -15.49 28.81
N LEU A 661 10.77 -16.04 28.26
CA LEU A 661 11.68 -16.92 28.97
C LEU A 661 13.03 -16.25 29.19
N ARG A 662 13.64 -16.51 30.34
CA ARG A 662 14.97 -16.03 30.71
C ARG A 662 15.79 -17.13 31.37
N ALA A 663 17.08 -17.15 31.07
CA ALA A 663 18.10 -17.84 31.82
C ALA A 663 19.13 -16.83 32.32
N ASP A 664 19.64 -17.05 33.52
CA ASP A 664 20.79 -16.31 34.06
C ASP A 664 22.06 -17.00 33.51
N GLY A 665 22.96 -16.21 32.92
CA GLY A 665 24.12 -16.68 32.16
C GLY A 665 23.83 -17.13 30.71
N SER A 666 24.88 -17.56 30.01
CA SER A 666 24.84 -17.99 28.61
C SER A 666 24.45 -19.46 28.38
N GLY A 667 24.38 -20.26 29.45
CA GLY A 667 24.10 -21.70 29.40
C GLY A 667 23.08 -22.21 30.42
N GLY A 668 22.35 -21.31 31.09
CA GLY A 668 21.33 -21.65 32.06
C GLY A 668 20.03 -22.19 31.43
N GLU A 669 19.19 -22.83 32.24
CA GLU A 669 17.87 -23.28 31.82
C GLU A 669 16.89 -22.10 31.65
N LEU A 670 16.28 -21.97 30.47
CA LEU A 670 15.26 -20.95 30.18
C LEU A 670 13.97 -21.20 30.99
N LYS A 671 13.64 -20.27 31.89
CA LYS A 671 12.42 -20.29 32.71
C LYS A 671 11.48 -19.17 32.30
N VAL A 672 10.17 -19.43 32.39
CA VAL A 672 9.15 -18.41 32.11
C VAL A 672 9.21 -17.32 33.18
N VAL A 673 9.54 -16.09 32.79
CA VAL A 673 9.56 -14.90 33.66
C VAL A 673 8.32 -14.03 33.49
N ALA A 674 7.63 -14.15 32.35
CA ALA A 674 6.30 -13.58 32.13
C ALA A 674 5.49 -14.49 31.22
N SER A 675 4.18 -14.56 31.44
CA SER A 675 3.26 -15.39 30.65
C SER A 675 2.04 -14.56 30.25
N LYS A 676 1.43 -14.92 29.10
CA LYS A 676 0.26 -14.24 28.54
C LYS A 676 0.48 -12.74 28.28
N VAL A 677 1.70 -12.36 27.88
CA VAL A 677 2.01 -11.01 27.42
C VAL A 677 1.28 -10.76 26.10
N LYS A 678 0.44 -9.73 26.03
CA LYS A 678 -0.41 -9.46 24.85
C LYS A 678 0.27 -8.58 23.79
N SER A 679 1.22 -7.74 24.21
CA SER A 679 2.06 -6.92 23.34
C SER A 679 3.23 -7.73 22.76
N THR A 680 3.90 -7.17 21.77
CA THR A 680 5.17 -7.68 21.23
C THR A 680 6.40 -7.13 21.95
N GLN A 681 6.19 -6.48 23.10
CA GLN A 681 7.24 -5.93 23.95
C GLN A 681 7.08 -6.37 25.41
N PHE A 682 8.21 -6.47 26.11
CA PHE A 682 8.26 -6.74 27.55
C PHE A 682 9.45 -6.04 28.22
N THR A 683 9.25 -5.52 29.44
CA THR A 683 10.35 -4.98 30.25
C THR A 683 10.63 -5.90 31.43
N ASP A 684 11.78 -6.56 31.39
CA ASP A 684 12.32 -7.28 32.53
C ASP A 684 13.03 -6.32 33.49
N ARG A 685 12.87 -6.52 34.79
CA ARG A 685 13.30 -5.58 35.84
C ARG A 685 14.10 -6.30 36.93
N ASN A 686 14.81 -5.51 37.73
CA ASN A 686 15.62 -5.98 38.87
C ASN A 686 16.77 -6.92 38.45
N LEU A 687 17.45 -6.57 37.36
CA LEU A 687 18.60 -7.31 36.87
C LEU A 687 19.85 -6.98 37.69
N GLN A 688 20.81 -7.89 37.69
CA GLN A 688 22.10 -7.70 38.35
C GLN A 688 23.10 -7.09 37.37
N GLU A 689 23.79 -6.05 37.80
CA GLU A 689 24.77 -5.37 36.96
C GLU A 689 25.92 -6.30 36.55
N GLY A 690 26.29 -6.27 35.27
CA GLY A 690 27.37 -7.08 34.72
C GLY A 690 26.99 -8.54 34.44
N GLU A 691 25.79 -8.98 34.85
CA GLU A 691 25.32 -10.33 34.58
C GLU A 691 24.83 -10.46 33.14
N VAL A 692 25.11 -11.62 32.53
CA VAL A 692 24.61 -11.98 31.20
C VAL A 692 23.26 -12.65 31.35
N TYR A 693 22.27 -12.22 30.57
CA TYR A 693 20.96 -12.87 30.50
C TYR A 693 20.72 -13.40 29.10
N THR A 694 20.14 -14.60 29.02
CA THR A 694 19.68 -15.20 27.77
C THR A 694 18.16 -15.17 27.74
N TYR A 695 17.57 -14.55 26.73
CA TYR A 695 16.11 -14.47 26.55
C TYR A 695 15.65 -15.27 25.34
N ALA A 696 14.44 -15.81 25.43
CA ALA A 696 13.69 -16.36 24.31
C ALA A 696 12.20 -16.06 24.51
N VAL A 697 11.43 -16.04 23.43
CA VAL A 697 9.97 -15.82 23.49
C VAL A 697 9.27 -16.92 22.73
N ARG A 698 8.07 -17.32 23.19
CA ARG A 698 7.21 -18.27 22.47
C ARG A 698 5.77 -17.82 22.52
N VAL A 699 4.96 -18.28 21.58
CA VAL A 699 3.50 -18.16 21.69
C VAL A 699 3.03 -18.96 22.91
N THR A 700 2.17 -18.38 23.73
CA THR A 700 1.70 -18.99 24.99
C THR A 700 1.06 -20.35 24.70
N GLY A 701 1.46 -21.37 25.46
CA GLY A 701 0.96 -22.74 25.28
C GLY A 701 1.65 -23.55 24.18
N THR A 702 2.62 -22.99 23.46
CA THR A 702 3.42 -23.71 22.46
C THR A 702 4.82 -24.08 22.98
N THR A 703 5.59 -24.84 22.20
CA THR A 703 6.97 -25.23 22.52
C THR A 703 8.02 -24.54 21.65
N LEU A 704 7.63 -23.99 20.50
CA LEU A 704 8.54 -23.33 19.56
C LEU A 704 8.97 -21.97 20.12
N LYS A 705 10.26 -21.82 20.35
CA LYS A 705 10.88 -20.60 20.88
C LYS A 705 11.51 -19.82 19.73
N SER A 706 11.55 -18.50 19.88
CA SER A 706 12.39 -17.63 19.07
C SER A 706 13.87 -18.06 19.16
N GLU A 707 14.68 -17.56 18.23
CA GLU A 707 16.11 -17.47 18.46
C GLU A 707 16.39 -16.78 19.80
N SER A 708 17.40 -17.25 20.52
CA SER A 708 17.75 -16.70 21.82
C SER A 708 18.67 -15.51 21.66
N VAL A 709 18.42 -14.46 22.45
CA VAL A 709 19.28 -13.27 22.50
C VAL A 709 20.01 -13.24 23.83
N GLN A 710 21.32 -13.00 23.79
CA GLN A 710 22.16 -12.83 24.97
C GLN A 710 22.54 -11.35 25.12
N ILE A 711 22.42 -10.83 26.34
CA ILE A 711 22.74 -9.45 26.62
C ILE A 711 23.22 -9.28 28.06
N THR A 712 24.22 -8.43 28.25
CA THR A 712 24.73 -8.07 29.58
C THR A 712 23.93 -6.91 30.15
N ALA A 713 23.46 -7.03 31.38
CA ALA A 713 22.80 -5.94 32.09
C ALA A 713 23.83 -4.91 32.56
N THR A 714 24.19 -3.98 31.68
CA THR A 714 25.14 -2.90 32.01
C THR A 714 24.47 -1.68 32.64
N GLY A 715 23.15 -1.52 32.50
CA GLY A 715 22.44 -0.30 32.87
C GLY A 715 22.76 0.92 32.00
N LEU A 716 23.62 0.77 30.99
CA LEU A 716 23.98 1.80 30.03
C LEU A 716 22.95 1.86 28.90
N VAL A 717 22.37 3.03 28.69
CA VAL A 717 21.41 3.31 27.63
C VAL A 717 22.01 4.26 26.59
N PRO A 718 21.70 4.09 25.30
CA PRO A 718 22.13 5.03 24.28
C PRO A 718 21.50 6.40 24.54
N LEU A 719 22.31 7.45 24.51
CA LEU A 719 21.82 8.82 24.51
C LEU A 719 21.09 9.14 23.21
N ASP A 720 20.00 9.89 23.33
CA ASP A 720 19.30 10.48 22.19
C ASP A 720 20.20 11.49 21.47
N ARG A 721 20.24 11.37 20.14
CA ARG A 721 21.11 12.13 19.24
C ARG A 721 20.42 13.33 18.61
N THR A 722 19.11 13.52 18.86
CA THR A 722 18.28 14.55 18.23
C THR A 722 18.87 15.96 18.35
N ASP A 723 19.49 16.29 19.49
CA ASP A 723 20.08 17.61 19.76
C ASP A 723 21.58 17.70 19.47
N TRP A 724 22.19 16.64 18.92
CA TRP A 724 23.64 16.61 18.70
C TRP A 724 24.04 17.45 17.49
N THR A 725 25.26 17.99 17.52
CA THR A 725 25.90 18.53 16.32
C THR A 725 27.31 17.98 16.18
N ALA A 726 27.73 17.72 14.94
CA ALA A 726 29.01 17.09 14.65
C ALA A 726 29.91 17.99 13.79
N THR A 727 31.22 17.93 14.06
CA THR A 727 32.27 18.63 13.30
C THR A 727 33.51 17.76 13.17
N SER A 728 34.37 18.07 12.19
CA SER A 728 35.68 17.45 12.04
C SER A 728 36.71 18.50 11.63
N ASN A 729 38.01 18.26 11.89
CA ASN A 729 39.08 19.05 11.27
C ASN A 729 39.41 18.60 9.84
N VAL A 730 38.79 17.54 9.35
CA VAL A 730 38.93 17.08 7.98
C VAL A 730 37.85 17.72 7.12
N ASN A 731 38.27 18.74 6.35
CA ASN A 731 37.37 19.54 5.52
C ASN A 731 37.57 19.21 4.04
N GLN A 732 37.09 18.04 3.62
CA GLN A 732 37.10 17.62 2.21
C GLN A 732 35.73 17.80 1.57
N LYS A 733 35.72 18.02 0.24
CA LYS A 733 34.48 18.12 -0.54
C LYS A 733 33.71 16.80 -0.44
N GLY A 734 32.52 16.84 0.16
CA GLY A 734 31.67 15.66 0.39
C GLY A 734 31.75 15.07 1.80
N SER A 735 32.67 15.54 2.67
CA SER A 735 32.69 15.13 4.07
C SER A 735 31.54 15.80 4.82
N ASN A 736 30.59 15.02 5.31
CA ASN A 736 29.46 15.48 6.12
C ASN A 736 29.52 14.83 7.52
N PRO A 737 30.04 15.52 8.55
CA PRO A 737 30.10 14.96 9.90
C PRO A 737 28.75 14.52 10.46
N TRP A 738 27.64 15.10 10.00
CA TRP A 738 26.29 14.70 10.41
C TRP A 738 25.98 13.23 10.09
N SER A 739 26.55 12.70 9.01
CA SER A 739 26.32 11.32 8.55
C SER A 739 26.96 10.24 9.43
N ALA A 740 27.49 10.60 10.61
CA ALA A 740 27.89 9.64 11.64
C ALA A 740 26.93 9.64 12.85
N ILE A 741 25.91 10.50 12.85
CA ILE A 741 24.96 10.65 13.96
C ILE A 741 23.51 10.71 13.46
N ASP A 742 23.25 10.29 12.23
CA ASP A 742 21.96 10.49 11.56
C ASP A 742 20.99 9.29 11.70
N GLY A 743 21.42 8.19 12.33
CA GLY A 743 20.59 7.00 12.49
C GLY A 743 20.64 6.04 11.30
N ASP A 744 21.49 6.31 10.31
CA ASP A 744 21.52 5.54 9.07
C ASP A 744 22.91 4.95 8.81
N ARG A 745 23.07 3.66 9.12
CA ARG A 745 24.32 2.93 8.87
C ARG A 745 24.77 2.92 7.40
N ARG A 746 23.91 3.28 6.45
CA ARG A 746 24.24 3.37 5.02
C ARG A 746 24.97 4.67 4.68
N THR A 747 24.80 5.71 5.49
CA THR A 747 25.60 6.93 5.40
C THR A 747 26.84 6.78 6.28
N ARG A 748 27.84 7.64 6.07
CA ARG A 748 29.03 7.71 6.90
C ARG A 748 29.67 9.08 6.79
N TRP A 749 30.33 9.50 7.86
CA TRP A 749 31.41 10.47 7.76
C TRP A 749 32.70 9.74 7.39
N ASP A 750 33.53 10.32 6.51
CA ASP A 750 34.88 9.82 6.27
C ASP A 750 35.90 10.93 5.99
N THR A 751 37.19 10.57 6.10
CA THR A 751 38.32 11.47 5.90
C THR A 751 38.52 11.91 4.45
N GLY A 752 37.94 11.22 3.46
CA GLY A 752 38.13 11.45 2.03
C GLY A 752 39.57 11.22 1.53
N LYS A 753 40.44 10.67 2.39
CA LYS A 753 41.86 10.38 2.13
C LYS A 753 42.34 9.32 3.11
N HIS A 754 43.52 8.78 2.84
CA HIS A 754 44.24 7.89 3.75
C HIS A 754 44.33 8.52 5.16
N GLN A 755 43.91 7.78 6.18
CA GLN A 755 43.86 8.30 7.55
C GLN A 755 45.26 8.63 8.08
N ALA A 756 45.36 9.74 8.80
CA ALA A 756 46.60 10.25 9.34
C ALA A 756 46.42 10.80 10.76
N SER A 757 47.45 10.60 11.58
CA SER A 757 47.50 11.05 12.97
C SER A 757 47.17 12.54 13.09
N GLY A 758 46.28 12.89 14.03
CA GLY A 758 45.85 14.27 14.29
C GLY A 758 44.47 14.62 13.70
N GLU A 759 43.87 13.73 12.91
CA GLU A 759 42.49 13.86 12.44
C GLU A 759 41.52 13.62 13.60
N TYR A 760 40.45 14.43 13.70
CA TYR A 760 39.45 14.25 14.74
C TYR A 760 38.02 14.42 14.24
N TYR A 761 37.12 13.74 14.93
CA TYR A 761 35.67 13.89 14.84
C TYR A 761 35.15 14.35 16.20
N GLN A 762 34.24 15.32 16.23
CA GLN A 762 33.78 15.98 17.45
C GLN A 762 32.27 16.15 17.47
N ILE A 763 31.66 15.93 18.63
CA ILE A 763 30.23 16.07 18.90
C ILE A 763 30.01 17.11 20.02
N ASP A 764 29.06 18.01 19.82
CA ASP A 764 28.36 18.75 20.88
C ASP A 764 27.07 17.99 21.19
N LEU A 765 26.90 17.54 22.44
CA LEU A 765 25.72 16.80 22.89
C LEU A 765 24.51 17.73 23.15
N GLY A 766 24.66 19.04 22.95
CA GLY A 766 23.65 20.08 23.21
C GLY A 766 23.56 20.49 24.69
N LYS A 767 23.77 19.53 25.60
CA LYS A 767 23.87 19.74 27.05
C LYS A 767 24.84 18.75 27.69
N ALA A 768 25.14 18.95 28.97
CA ALA A 768 26.01 18.03 29.71
C ALA A 768 25.27 16.73 30.07
N TYR A 769 25.93 15.60 29.87
CA TYR A 769 25.51 14.25 30.25
C TYR A 769 26.63 13.55 31.02
N SER A 770 26.31 12.61 31.91
CA SER A 770 27.30 11.64 32.41
C SER A 770 27.42 10.47 31.44
N ILE A 771 28.61 10.25 30.88
CA ILE A 771 28.86 9.23 29.84
C ILE A 771 29.92 8.22 30.29
N GLU A 772 29.84 6.99 29.77
CA GLU A 772 30.73 5.87 30.17
C GLU A 772 31.17 4.98 29.01
N ARG A 773 30.48 5.04 27.87
CA ARG A 773 30.79 4.22 26.68
C ARG A 773 30.58 5.01 25.40
N ILE A 774 31.44 4.76 24.43
CA ILE A 774 31.30 5.22 23.06
C ILE A 774 31.53 4.04 22.11
N ASP A 775 30.63 3.85 21.17
CA ASP A 775 30.78 2.91 20.06
C ASP A 775 30.95 3.67 18.74
N LEU A 776 31.93 3.27 17.95
CA LEU A 776 32.18 3.72 16.58
C LEU A 776 31.91 2.57 15.63
N ASP A 777 30.81 2.65 14.89
CA ASP A 777 30.41 1.69 13.86
C ASP A 777 31.17 2.00 12.56
N SER A 778 31.87 0.99 12.07
CA SER A 778 32.50 0.97 10.75
C SER A 778 32.09 -0.25 9.91
N SER A 779 30.97 -0.90 10.22
CA SER A 779 30.60 -2.24 9.73
C SER A 779 30.42 -2.31 8.21
N LEU A 780 29.78 -1.31 7.60
CA LEU A 780 29.62 -1.26 6.14
C LEU A 780 30.88 -0.77 5.40
N SER A 781 31.95 -0.50 6.14
CA SER A 781 33.27 -0.10 5.65
C SER A 781 34.34 -0.70 6.55
N ALA A 782 34.27 -2.03 6.73
CA ALA A 782 34.94 -2.78 7.79
C ALA A 782 36.43 -2.42 8.02
N TYR A 783 37.14 -1.99 6.97
CA TYR A 783 38.56 -1.66 7.01
C TYR A 783 38.91 -0.18 7.34
N ASP A 784 37.91 0.70 7.41
CA ASP A 784 38.03 2.15 7.62
C ASP A 784 37.98 2.55 9.12
N TYR A 785 38.22 1.63 10.05
CA TYR A 785 38.32 1.94 11.48
C TYR A 785 39.56 2.79 11.83
N PRO A 786 39.56 3.58 12.92
CA PRO A 786 40.73 4.34 13.32
C PRO A 786 41.88 3.41 13.75
N ARG A 787 43.08 3.57 13.19
CA ARG A 787 44.26 2.74 13.54
C ARG A 787 44.79 2.97 14.96
N GLY A 788 44.42 4.08 15.56
CA GLY A 788 44.60 4.41 16.96
C GLY A 788 43.65 5.56 17.30
N TYR A 789 43.19 5.64 18.54
CA TYR A 789 42.30 6.71 18.97
C TYR A 789 42.59 7.19 20.39
N GLU A 790 42.20 8.43 20.68
CA GLU A 790 41.98 8.96 22.01
C GLU A 790 40.56 9.51 22.11
N VAL A 791 39.91 9.29 23.26
CA VAL A 791 38.65 9.94 23.62
C VAL A 791 38.96 11.15 24.50
N LEU A 792 38.57 12.32 24.00
CA LEU A 792 38.73 13.60 24.67
C LEU A 792 37.35 14.18 25.00
N VAL A 793 37.19 14.75 26.18
CA VAL A 793 35.94 15.39 26.63
C VAL A 793 36.18 16.84 27.04
N SER A 794 35.14 17.67 26.97
CA SER A 794 35.21 19.10 27.30
C SER A 794 33.85 19.67 27.68
N ASP A 795 33.83 20.69 28.54
CA ASP A 795 32.63 21.47 28.85
C ASP A 795 32.47 22.71 27.95
N ASP A 796 33.55 23.15 27.27
CA ASP A 796 33.61 24.43 26.56
C ASP A 796 34.17 24.35 25.11
N ALA A 797 34.44 23.13 24.63
CA ALA A 797 35.07 22.81 23.36
C ALA A 797 36.49 23.39 23.16
N LYS A 798 37.11 23.95 24.22
CA LYS A 798 38.44 24.57 24.19
C LYS A 798 39.43 23.80 25.05
N ASN A 799 39.03 23.45 26.26
CA ASN A 799 39.84 22.73 27.23
C ASN A 799 39.46 21.25 27.20
N TRP A 800 40.37 20.41 26.72
CA TRP A 800 40.12 18.99 26.47
C TRP A 800 40.85 18.11 27.49
N LYS A 801 40.13 17.14 28.06
CA LYS A 801 40.67 16.11 28.95
C LYS A 801 40.57 14.75 28.26
N ARG A 802 41.66 13.98 28.23
CA ARG A 802 41.63 12.59 27.77
C ARG A 802 41.01 11.68 28.83
N VAL A 803 40.10 10.81 28.42
CA VAL A 803 39.42 9.83 29.28
C VAL A 803 39.65 8.39 28.85
N ASP A 804 40.00 8.15 27.58
CA ASP A 804 40.37 6.82 27.08
C ASP A 804 41.35 6.91 25.90
N SER A 805 42.05 5.82 25.59
CA SER A 805 42.90 5.69 24.41
C SER A 805 43.10 4.22 24.03
N GLY A 806 43.16 3.93 22.74
CA GLY A 806 43.31 2.55 22.29
C GLY A 806 43.63 2.39 20.80
N LYS A 807 43.57 1.13 20.36
CA LYS A 807 43.58 0.75 18.95
C LYS A 807 42.14 0.49 18.50
N GLY A 808 41.75 1.02 17.36
CA GLY A 808 40.46 0.67 16.78
C GLY A 808 40.42 -0.79 16.34
N LYS A 809 39.22 -1.30 16.23
CA LYS A 809 38.92 -2.66 15.78
C LYS A 809 38.11 -2.62 14.50
N MET A 810 38.29 -3.65 13.68
CA MET A 810 37.52 -3.86 12.46
C MET A 810 36.01 -3.86 12.78
N GLU A 811 35.21 -3.21 11.93
CA GLU A 811 33.75 -3.07 12.03
C GLU A 811 33.20 -2.29 13.23
N MET A 812 33.74 -2.44 14.44
CA MET A 812 33.22 -1.80 15.64
C MET A 812 34.34 -1.48 16.63
N THR A 813 34.51 -0.20 16.96
CA THR A 813 35.43 0.24 18.01
C THR A 813 34.66 0.75 19.22
N THR A 814 34.78 0.04 20.35
CA THR A 814 34.18 0.43 21.63
C THR A 814 35.25 1.00 22.58
N ALA A 815 34.95 2.15 23.17
CA ALA A 815 35.68 2.80 24.26
C ALA A 815 34.84 2.72 25.54
N LEU A 816 35.42 2.24 26.63
CA LEU A 816 34.79 2.10 27.95
C LEU A 816 35.65 2.81 28.99
N PHE A 817 35.04 3.67 29.79
CA PHE A 817 35.75 4.49 30.79
C PHE A 817 34.85 4.83 31.98
N ASP A 818 35.46 5.29 33.08
CA ASP A 818 34.73 5.73 34.26
C ASP A 818 33.79 6.90 33.94
N ALA A 819 32.65 6.96 34.63
CA ALA A 819 31.63 7.98 34.44
C ALA A 819 32.21 9.40 34.45
N VAL A 820 31.99 10.12 33.35
CA VAL A 820 32.45 11.50 33.20
C VAL A 820 31.32 12.39 32.72
N LYS A 821 31.09 13.48 33.44
CA LYS A 821 30.15 14.52 33.03
C LYS A 821 30.81 15.42 31.99
N THR A 822 30.18 15.59 30.83
CA THR A 822 30.70 16.40 29.71
C THR A 822 29.58 16.86 28.78
N ARG A 823 29.82 17.94 28.04
CA ARG A 823 28.97 18.37 26.91
C ARG A 823 29.58 18.03 25.54
N TYR A 824 30.91 18.04 25.44
CA TYR A 824 31.61 17.80 24.18
C TYR A 824 32.42 16.51 24.24
N VAL A 825 32.44 15.79 23.13
CA VAL A 825 33.23 14.57 22.93
C VAL A 825 34.02 14.72 21.63
N ARG A 826 35.29 14.34 21.66
CA ARG A 826 36.17 14.31 20.49
C ARG A 826 36.90 12.98 20.42
N ILE A 827 36.80 12.33 19.28
CA ILE A 827 37.61 11.17 18.92
C ILE A 827 38.79 11.68 18.11
N LEU A 828 39.98 11.58 18.67
CA LEU A 828 41.23 11.93 18.00
C LEU A 828 41.86 10.65 17.45
N GLN A 829 41.98 10.55 16.14
CA GLN A 829 42.69 9.46 15.48
C GLN A 829 44.21 9.69 15.63
N THR A 830 44.95 8.66 16.05
CA THR A 830 46.38 8.77 16.39
C THR A 830 47.31 7.90 15.55
N GLY A 831 46.78 6.98 14.74
CA GLY A 831 47.57 6.11 13.85
C GLY A 831 47.67 6.63 12.41
N SER A 832 48.10 5.78 11.48
CA SER A 832 48.05 6.07 10.04
C SER A 832 47.80 4.79 9.26
N GLY A 833 47.21 4.88 8.06
CA GLY A 833 46.96 3.70 7.21
C GLY A 833 46.55 4.06 5.79
N GLY A 834 46.66 3.11 4.86
CA GLY A 834 46.29 3.30 3.45
C GLY A 834 44.77 3.33 3.19
N ASN A 835 43.95 3.01 4.18
CA ASN A 835 42.49 3.13 4.11
C ASN A 835 42.03 4.47 4.69
N TYR A 836 40.75 4.79 4.49
CA TYR A 836 40.17 5.99 5.09
C TYR A 836 39.95 5.75 6.58
N TRP A 837 39.60 6.81 7.32
CA TRP A 837 38.91 6.65 8.59
C TRP A 837 37.46 7.09 8.37
N SER A 838 36.55 6.17 8.63
CA SER A 838 35.12 6.36 8.45
C SER A 838 34.37 6.02 9.74
N ILE A 839 33.24 6.70 9.95
CA ILE A 839 32.28 6.41 11.01
C ILE A 839 30.91 6.35 10.33
N GLN A 840 30.31 5.17 10.27
CA GLN A 840 28.91 5.00 9.86
C GLN A 840 28.01 5.63 10.90
N GLU A 841 28.18 5.23 12.16
CA GLU A 841 27.39 5.71 13.28
C GLU A 841 28.27 5.77 14.52
N ILE A 842 28.12 6.82 15.33
CA ILE A 842 28.69 6.93 16.68
C ILE A 842 27.55 7.01 17.69
N GLN A 843 27.61 6.13 18.68
CA GLN A 843 26.64 6.09 19.78
C GLN A 843 27.36 6.26 21.12
N ILE A 844 26.82 7.14 21.96
CA ILE A 844 27.33 7.42 23.31
C ILE A 844 26.30 6.92 24.31
N TYR A 845 26.76 6.29 25.39
CA TYR A 845 25.88 5.70 26.40
C TYR A 845 26.06 6.33 27.78
N SER A 846 24.95 6.36 28.51
CA SER A 846 24.83 6.91 29.86
C SER A 846 24.06 5.96 30.77
N ARG A 847 24.26 6.08 32.09
CA ARG A 847 23.43 5.43 33.13
C ARG A 847 22.33 6.32 33.69
N GLU A 848 22.39 7.63 33.40
CA GLU A 848 21.41 8.62 33.87
C GLU A 848 20.06 8.44 33.20
#